data_AF-A0A4R7J776-F1
#
_entry.id   AF-A0A4R7J776-F1
#
_cell.length_a   1.000
_cell.length_b   1.000
_cell.length_c   1.000
_cell.angle_alpha   90.00
_cell.angle_beta   90.00
_cell.angle_gamma   90.00
#
_symmetry.space_group_name_H-M   'P 1'
#
loop_
_entity.id
_entity.type
_entity.pdbx_description
1 polymer ?
#
loop_
_entity_poly.entity_id
_entity_poly.type
_entity_poly.pdbx_seq_one_letter_code
_entity_poly.pdbx_strand_id
1 'polypeptide(L)'
;MPWLAESFEANDDATEYTFHLREGVTFSDGTPLTAEIVKQNFDEVIANGAEQPTSLQFLTDYAETEVVDELTAKVIFDEPNAPFLQATASHFLGLLAPSSLETAPADRCQDNLIGTGPFVLDHYTPNTEVVETRREDYAWGSSLWEDKDTAAASSQLEFKIIPESGVRTGSLRSGQVDAIGGVPAQDEENLASSGFTIQSRANPGQVFSWTVNTNRPITADPLVRQAISKAVDRQAVVDAVLSPSFPVATSTLAATTPGWTDLSAQLTTDVAAANQLLDEAGWVPGADGIREKDGQRLSLKAIWATNFNPNQPALELLQQQLRTVGVEVELSQFEIGQLREVQATGDFDLSWGNSTRPDPDILRSIYYGNADLGIDDDQLAEAIATEVSTADTEVRYEAAATAPADHRRTGLRHPGLRAHHRARPGRGSPGCALRLLLPVAAARGEGRRLMLLRQLGLRILQAIGVLWAAYTVAFAVLYALPGDPAAIIAGGGDSGTQVSEQAVAELRARYGLDRPIWVQYLDGLAHAVRGDLGQSMRIGSVSEAIVQAVPATAQIAGLAIVMSIIGGAGLALLASYLRSPLLRQLLLSLPSLGVSVPSFWLALLLLQVFSFRLGWFPAFGNDGFGSLILPSLTLAALGSALIGQIFARSLLAEQRAGYVATAKAKGVSAIGIHLRHVARNAALPSLTLLGVLVSQFLAGAVVTETVFSRTGLGQLTTQAVTTQDIPLALGIVVFGAAVVVVTTLIVDLVYPLLDPRVSTGGAR
;
A
#
# COMPACT_ATOMS: atom_id res chain seq x y z
N MET A 1 -4.67 -27.94 -19.95
CA MET A 1 -5.84 -28.83 -19.74
C MET A 1 -7.04 -28.21 -20.43
N PRO A 2 -7.86 -28.98 -21.16
CA PRO A 2 -9.12 -28.51 -21.74
C PRO A 2 -10.14 -28.02 -20.70
N TRP A 3 -10.93 -26.99 -21.05
CA TRP A 3 -12.05 -26.47 -20.26
C TRP A 3 -13.18 -25.99 -21.19
N LEU A 4 -13.20 -24.69 -21.52
CA LEU A 4 -14.11 -24.09 -22.52
C LEU A 4 -13.75 -24.55 -23.93
N ALA A 5 -12.45 -24.71 -24.21
CA ALA A 5 -11.95 -25.44 -25.37
C ALA A 5 -11.80 -26.93 -25.03
N GLU A 6 -12.27 -27.81 -25.91
CA GLU A 6 -12.10 -29.27 -25.83
C GLU A 6 -10.68 -29.70 -26.19
N SER A 7 -10.04 -28.96 -27.10
CA SER A 7 -8.65 -29.11 -27.47
C SER A 7 -8.07 -27.76 -27.90
N PHE A 8 -6.74 -27.68 -27.90
CA PHE A 8 -6.01 -26.54 -28.43
C PHE A 8 -4.67 -27.00 -29.00
N GLU A 9 -4.12 -26.21 -29.90
CA GLU A 9 -2.83 -26.43 -30.56
C GLU A 9 -2.04 -25.12 -30.53
N ALA A 10 -0.72 -25.22 -30.38
CA ALA A 10 0.20 -24.11 -30.50
C ALA A 10 1.26 -24.47 -31.54
N ASN A 11 1.69 -23.51 -32.37
CA ASN A 11 2.85 -23.75 -33.24
C ASN A 11 4.16 -23.73 -32.45
N ASP A 12 5.23 -24.27 -33.04
CA ASP A 12 6.54 -24.40 -32.39
C ASP A 12 7.12 -23.05 -31.94
N ASP A 13 6.88 -22.00 -32.72
CA ASP A 13 7.36 -20.64 -32.51
C ASP A 13 6.51 -19.82 -31.51
N ALA A 14 5.46 -20.40 -30.94
CA ALA A 14 4.55 -19.72 -29.98
C ALA A 14 3.91 -18.42 -30.51
N THR A 15 3.69 -18.33 -31.82
CA THR A 15 3.03 -17.17 -32.46
C THR A 15 1.58 -17.45 -32.85
N GLU A 16 1.15 -18.71 -32.88
CA GLU A 16 -0.21 -19.10 -33.27
C GLU A 16 -0.79 -20.13 -32.30
N TYR A 17 -2.01 -19.88 -31.83
CA TYR A 17 -2.75 -20.76 -30.93
C TYR A 17 -4.16 -21.01 -31.46
N THR A 18 -4.49 -22.26 -31.77
CA THR A 18 -5.82 -22.64 -32.25
C THR A 18 -6.60 -23.31 -31.13
N PHE A 19 -7.77 -22.79 -30.79
CA PHE A 19 -8.66 -23.35 -29.78
C PHE A 19 -9.93 -23.91 -30.43
N HIS A 20 -10.26 -25.16 -30.12
CA HIS A 20 -11.52 -25.80 -30.51
C HIS A 20 -12.48 -25.77 -29.33
N LEU A 21 -13.45 -24.87 -29.38
CA LEU A 21 -14.45 -24.61 -28.35
C LEU A 21 -15.43 -25.77 -28.20
N ARG A 22 -15.89 -26.01 -26.98
CA ARG A 22 -16.89 -27.02 -26.65
C ARG A 22 -18.26 -26.58 -27.13
N GLU A 23 -18.97 -27.52 -27.76
CA GLU A 23 -20.36 -27.30 -28.16
C GLU A 23 -21.29 -27.18 -26.93
N GLY A 24 -22.26 -26.26 -27.00
CA GLY A 24 -23.31 -26.11 -25.98
C GLY A 24 -22.91 -25.33 -24.71
N VAL A 25 -21.74 -24.70 -24.70
CA VAL A 25 -21.36 -23.77 -23.62
C VAL A 25 -22.16 -22.46 -23.73
N THR A 26 -22.68 -21.98 -22.60
CA THR A 26 -23.42 -20.72 -22.54
C THR A 26 -22.93 -19.78 -21.44
N PHE A 27 -23.06 -18.49 -21.69
CA PHE A 27 -23.04 -17.45 -20.67
C PHE A 27 -24.28 -17.55 -19.77
N SER A 28 -24.25 -16.95 -18.58
CA SER A 28 -25.37 -17.02 -17.63
C SER A 28 -26.65 -16.31 -18.11
N ASP A 29 -26.57 -15.50 -19.16
CA ASP A 29 -27.73 -14.91 -19.85
C ASP A 29 -28.30 -15.80 -20.97
N GLY A 30 -27.70 -16.97 -21.20
CA GLY A 30 -28.09 -17.94 -22.22
C GLY A 30 -27.41 -17.73 -23.58
N THR A 31 -26.60 -16.69 -23.76
CA THR A 31 -25.84 -16.47 -25.00
C THR A 31 -24.85 -17.64 -25.23
N PRO A 32 -24.79 -18.26 -26.41
CA PRO A 32 -23.81 -19.32 -26.69
C PRO A 32 -22.39 -18.76 -26.78
N LEU A 33 -21.41 -19.51 -26.28
CA LEU A 33 -19.99 -19.19 -26.48
C LEU A 33 -19.56 -19.57 -27.91
N THR A 34 -19.01 -18.61 -28.65
CA THR A 34 -18.52 -18.80 -30.02
C THR A 34 -17.10 -18.23 -30.18
N ALA A 35 -16.42 -18.63 -31.24
CA ALA A 35 -15.10 -18.10 -31.61
C ALA A 35 -15.13 -16.58 -31.85
N GLU A 36 -16.25 -16.05 -32.33
CA GLU A 36 -16.47 -14.60 -32.48
C GLU A 36 -16.45 -13.88 -31.12
N ILE A 37 -17.03 -14.47 -30.07
CA ILE A 37 -17.00 -13.88 -28.72
C ILE A 37 -15.59 -13.94 -28.12
N VAL A 38 -14.82 -15.00 -28.41
CA VAL A 38 -13.38 -15.07 -28.02
C VAL A 38 -12.63 -13.91 -28.65
N LYS A 39 -12.80 -13.69 -29.96
CA LYS A 39 -12.22 -12.56 -30.67
C LYS A 39 -12.60 -11.22 -30.03
N GLN A 40 -13.89 -11.00 -29.77
CA GLN A 40 -14.39 -9.77 -29.17
C GLN A 40 -13.75 -9.49 -27.80
N ASN A 41 -13.60 -10.51 -26.96
CA ASN A 41 -12.96 -10.37 -25.64
C ASN A 41 -11.49 -9.94 -25.75
N PHE A 42 -10.70 -10.56 -26.64
CA PHE A 42 -9.29 -10.20 -26.81
C PHE A 42 -9.12 -8.83 -27.49
N ASP A 43 -9.92 -8.54 -28.52
CA ASP A 43 -9.91 -7.23 -29.19
C ASP A 43 -10.31 -6.10 -28.22
N GLU A 44 -11.22 -6.37 -27.27
CA GLU A 44 -11.62 -5.41 -26.22
C GLU A 44 -10.47 -5.09 -25.25
N VAL A 45 -9.70 -6.09 -24.83
CA VAL A 45 -8.52 -5.88 -23.98
C VAL A 45 -7.47 -5.02 -24.70
N ILE A 46 -7.26 -5.24 -26.01
CA ILE A 46 -6.35 -4.42 -26.81
C ILE A 46 -6.87 -2.98 -26.94
N ALA A 47 -8.17 -2.81 -27.22
CA ALA A 47 -8.79 -1.50 -27.36
C ALA A 47 -8.73 -0.68 -26.07
N ASN A 48 -8.85 -1.33 -24.91
CA ASN A 48 -8.91 -0.68 -23.60
C ASN A 48 -7.68 -0.96 -22.72
N GLY A 49 -6.53 -1.32 -23.32
CA GLY A 49 -5.38 -1.85 -22.60
C GLY A 49 -4.80 -0.94 -21.51
N ALA A 50 -4.96 0.39 -21.62
CA ALA A 50 -4.54 1.34 -20.59
C ALA A 50 -5.30 1.17 -19.26
N GLU A 51 -6.56 0.74 -19.33
CA GLU A 51 -7.41 0.45 -18.16
C GLU A 51 -7.27 -1.01 -17.69
N GLN A 52 -6.70 -1.87 -18.54
CA GLN A 52 -6.54 -3.31 -18.29
C GLN A 52 -5.07 -3.76 -18.38
N PRO A 53 -4.13 -3.14 -17.64
CA PRO A 53 -2.69 -3.36 -17.85
C PRO A 53 -2.25 -4.81 -17.59
N THR A 54 -2.92 -5.52 -16.68
CA THR A 54 -2.60 -6.93 -16.39
C THR A 54 -3.05 -7.87 -17.51
N SER A 55 -4.24 -7.66 -18.08
CA SER A 55 -4.74 -8.46 -19.20
C SER A 55 -3.97 -8.15 -20.48
N LEU A 56 -3.69 -6.86 -20.73
CA LEU A 56 -2.87 -6.41 -21.84
C LEU A 56 -1.48 -7.05 -21.83
N GLN A 57 -0.85 -7.20 -20.66
CA GLN A 57 0.45 -7.84 -20.54
C GLN A 57 0.48 -9.26 -21.14
N PHE A 58 -0.62 -10.01 -21.05
CA PHE A 58 -0.71 -11.36 -21.61
C PHE A 58 -0.98 -11.38 -23.12
N LEU A 59 -1.47 -10.27 -23.67
CA LEU A 59 -1.72 -10.08 -25.10
C LEU A 59 -0.68 -9.16 -25.74
N THR A 60 0.54 -9.12 -25.18
CA THR A 60 1.66 -8.41 -25.79
C THR A 60 1.90 -8.99 -27.19
N ASP A 61 2.09 -8.11 -28.17
CA ASP A 61 2.27 -8.46 -29.59
C ASP A 61 1.11 -9.23 -30.23
N TYR A 62 -0.10 -9.15 -29.66
CA TYR A 62 -1.31 -9.70 -30.28
C TYR A 62 -1.59 -9.02 -31.61
N ALA A 63 -1.66 -9.81 -32.68
CA ALA A 63 -1.98 -9.35 -34.03
C ALA A 63 -3.49 -9.40 -34.27
N GLU A 64 -4.09 -10.59 -34.13
CA GLU A 64 -5.53 -10.78 -34.25
C GLU A 64 -5.99 -12.14 -33.71
N THR A 65 -7.30 -12.28 -33.52
CA THR A 65 -7.99 -13.57 -33.47
C THR A 65 -8.76 -13.77 -34.77
N GLU A 66 -8.42 -14.82 -35.51
CA GLU A 66 -9.13 -15.30 -36.69
C GLU A 66 -10.25 -16.26 -36.27
N VAL A 67 -11.46 -16.01 -36.76
CA VAL A 67 -12.62 -16.90 -36.60
C VAL A 67 -12.61 -17.89 -37.76
N VAL A 68 -12.08 -19.10 -37.53
CA VAL A 68 -11.97 -20.14 -38.55
C VAL A 68 -13.35 -20.73 -38.86
N ASP A 69 -14.13 -21.00 -37.80
CA ASP A 69 -15.54 -21.36 -37.84
C ASP A 69 -16.21 -20.98 -36.50
N GLU A 70 -17.48 -21.32 -36.31
CA GLU A 70 -18.26 -20.93 -35.12
C GLU A 70 -17.62 -21.36 -33.79
N LEU A 71 -16.90 -22.49 -33.76
CA LEU A 71 -16.30 -23.07 -32.56
C LEU A 71 -14.77 -23.16 -32.65
N THR A 72 -14.12 -22.56 -33.66
CA THR A 72 -12.66 -22.59 -33.80
C THR A 72 -12.11 -21.17 -33.88
N ALA A 73 -11.37 -20.77 -32.83
CA ALA A 73 -10.70 -19.48 -32.76
C ALA A 73 -9.18 -19.67 -32.87
N LYS A 74 -8.54 -18.99 -33.82
CA LYS A 74 -7.08 -18.98 -33.97
C LYS A 74 -6.53 -17.62 -33.56
N VAL A 75 -5.73 -17.60 -32.50
CA VAL A 75 -5.09 -16.38 -31.97
C VAL A 75 -3.68 -16.28 -32.54
N ILE A 76 -3.33 -15.11 -33.06
CA ILE A 76 -2.08 -14.85 -33.79
C ILE A 76 -1.34 -13.69 -33.12
N PHE A 77 -0.02 -13.84 -32.96
CA PHE A 77 0.90 -12.85 -32.43
C PHE A 77 1.97 -12.49 -33.46
N ASP A 78 2.42 -11.23 -33.47
CA ASP A 78 3.50 -10.74 -34.33
C ASP A 78 4.88 -11.24 -33.87
N GLU A 79 5.03 -11.52 -32.58
CA GLU A 79 6.22 -12.06 -31.93
C GLU A 79 5.84 -13.25 -31.02
N PRO A 80 6.78 -14.17 -30.69
CA PRO A 80 6.50 -15.30 -29.81
C PRO A 80 5.92 -14.90 -28.45
N ASN A 81 4.80 -15.51 -28.05
CA ASN A 81 4.15 -15.28 -26.76
C ASN A 81 3.78 -16.61 -26.07
N ALA A 82 4.79 -17.42 -25.76
CA ALA A 82 4.63 -18.68 -25.03
C ALA A 82 3.76 -18.60 -23.74
N PRO A 83 3.85 -17.53 -22.93
CA PRO A 83 3.08 -17.43 -21.70
C PRO A 83 1.57 -17.25 -21.90
N PHE A 84 1.12 -16.89 -23.10
CA PHE A 84 -0.30 -16.71 -23.44
C PHE A 84 -1.14 -17.94 -23.11
N LEU A 85 -0.68 -19.13 -23.47
CA LEU A 85 -1.45 -20.35 -23.23
C LEU A 85 -1.77 -20.57 -21.75
N GLN A 86 -0.80 -20.32 -20.85
CA GLN A 86 -1.07 -20.35 -19.41
C GLN A 86 -1.98 -19.21 -18.97
N ALA A 87 -1.83 -18.02 -19.55
CA ALA A 87 -2.65 -16.85 -19.23
C ALA A 87 -4.14 -17.07 -19.53
N THR A 88 -4.48 -17.84 -20.57
CA THR A 88 -5.89 -18.21 -20.87
C THR A 88 -6.56 -19.03 -19.76
N ALA A 89 -5.77 -19.64 -18.87
CA ALA A 89 -6.28 -20.33 -17.68
C ALA A 89 -6.41 -19.41 -16.45
N SER A 90 -6.12 -18.11 -16.59
CA SER A 90 -6.24 -17.12 -15.51
C SER A 90 -7.55 -16.33 -15.62
N HIS A 91 -8.00 -15.75 -14.51
CA HIS A 91 -9.18 -14.89 -14.50
C HIS A 91 -8.99 -13.57 -15.27
N PHE A 92 -7.75 -13.18 -15.58
CA PHE A 92 -7.47 -11.94 -16.34
C PHE A 92 -7.88 -12.02 -17.81
N LEU A 93 -7.96 -13.24 -18.37
CA LEU A 93 -8.45 -13.51 -19.72
C LEU A 93 -9.75 -14.32 -19.70
N GLY A 94 -10.52 -14.20 -18.60
CA GLY A 94 -11.86 -14.78 -18.51
C GLY A 94 -12.80 -14.16 -19.54
N LEU A 95 -13.59 -14.99 -20.21
CA LEU A 95 -14.52 -14.52 -21.24
C LEU A 95 -15.79 -13.94 -20.61
N LEU A 96 -16.14 -12.73 -21.03
CA LEU A 96 -17.37 -12.04 -20.72
C LEU A 96 -18.37 -12.13 -21.88
N ALA A 97 -19.66 -12.12 -21.54
CA ALA A 97 -20.71 -12.04 -22.55
C ALA A 97 -20.63 -10.69 -23.29
N PRO A 98 -21.09 -10.61 -24.55
CA PRO A 98 -21.10 -9.36 -25.31
C PRO A 98 -21.74 -8.18 -24.56
N SER A 99 -22.84 -8.45 -23.83
CA SER A 99 -23.53 -7.46 -22.99
C SER A 99 -22.65 -6.89 -21.88
N SER A 100 -21.75 -7.69 -21.29
CA SER A 100 -20.79 -7.22 -20.27
C SER A 100 -19.56 -6.54 -20.88
N LEU A 101 -19.24 -6.80 -22.14
CA LEU A 101 -18.19 -6.06 -22.86
C LEU A 101 -18.60 -4.63 -23.20
N GLU A 102 -19.91 -4.36 -23.28
CA GLU A 102 -20.46 -2.99 -23.45
C GLU A 102 -20.21 -2.10 -22.21
N THR A 103 -20.05 -2.70 -21.03
CA THR A 103 -19.64 -1.98 -19.81
C THR A 103 -18.16 -1.64 -19.87
N ALA A 104 -17.83 -0.36 -19.69
CA ALA A 104 -16.45 0.12 -19.65
C ALA A 104 -15.66 -0.58 -18.54
N PRO A 105 -14.36 -0.92 -18.74
CA PRO A 105 -13.58 -1.66 -17.76
C PRO A 105 -13.59 -1.07 -16.35
N ALA A 106 -13.57 0.27 -16.23
CA ALA A 106 -13.64 0.96 -14.94
C ALA A 106 -14.96 0.73 -14.16
N ASP A 107 -16.07 0.46 -14.86
CA ASP A 107 -17.41 0.31 -14.28
C ASP A 107 -17.79 -1.16 -14.00
N ARG A 108 -17.03 -2.11 -14.57
CA ARG A 108 -17.26 -3.56 -14.43
C ARG A 108 -17.29 -4.06 -12.98
N CYS A 109 -16.66 -3.34 -12.04
CA CYS A 109 -16.67 -3.70 -10.62
C CYS A 109 -17.97 -3.35 -9.88
N GLN A 110 -18.85 -2.55 -10.49
CA GLN A 110 -20.14 -2.14 -9.91
C GLN A 110 -21.33 -2.81 -10.60
N ASP A 111 -21.13 -3.34 -11.80
CA ASP A 111 -22.16 -4.02 -12.58
C ASP A 111 -22.13 -5.54 -12.41
N ASN A 112 -23.25 -6.18 -12.74
CA ASN A 112 -23.33 -7.64 -12.75
C ASN A 112 -22.68 -8.19 -14.04
N LEU A 113 -21.46 -8.71 -13.91
CA LEU A 113 -20.72 -9.30 -15.03
C LEU A 113 -21.24 -10.70 -15.36
N ILE A 114 -21.48 -10.94 -16.65
CA ILE A 114 -22.02 -12.19 -17.16
C ILE A 114 -20.85 -13.01 -17.71
N GLY A 115 -20.63 -14.18 -17.09
CA GLY A 115 -19.61 -15.14 -17.49
C GLY A 115 -20.18 -16.53 -17.78
N THR A 116 -19.30 -17.46 -18.19
CA THR A 116 -19.64 -18.86 -18.45
C THR A 116 -19.46 -19.77 -17.23
N GLY A 117 -19.21 -19.22 -16.03
CA GLY A 117 -18.84 -19.96 -14.82
C GLY A 117 -20.00 -20.70 -14.14
N PRO A 118 -19.73 -21.55 -13.12
CA PRO A 118 -20.74 -22.34 -12.40
C PRO A 118 -21.61 -21.54 -11.43
N PHE A 119 -21.24 -20.31 -11.10
CA PHE A 119 -21.98 -19.40 -10.24
C PHE A 119 -22.22 -18.07 -10.95
N VAL A 120 -23.34 -17.43 -10.62
CA VAL A 120 -23.72 -16.09 -11.09
C VAL A 120 -23.72 -15.17 -9.89
N LEU A 121 -23.14 -13.98 -10.06
CA LEU A 121 -23.23 -12.93 -9.05
C LEU A 121 -24.70 -12.53 -8.88
N ASP A 122 -25.22 -12.70 -7.67
CA ASP A 122 -26.56 -12.26 -7.28
C ASP A 122 -26.50 -10.78 -6.93
N HIS A 123 -25.62 -10.41 -5.99
CA HIS A 123 -25.31 -9.04 -5.67
C HIS A 123 -23.94 -8.89 -4.98
N TYR A 124 -23.42 -7.67 -5.04
CA TYR A 124 -22.22 -7.25 -4.32
C TYR A 124 -22.55 -6.01 -3.49
N THR A 125 -22.33 -6.10 -2.18
CA THR A 125 -22.41 -4.94 -1.28
C THR A 125 -20.99 -4.56 -0.86
N PRO A 126 -20.44 -3.43 -1.34
CA PRO A 126 -19.07 -3.03 -1.07
C PRO A 126 -18.70 -3.08 0.41
N ASN A 127 -17.54 -3.67 0.70
CA ASN A 127 -16.97 -3.87 2.05
C ASN A 127 -17.85 -4.68 3.03
N THR A 128 -18.94 -5.29 2.55
CA THR A 128 -19.89 -6.04 3.38
C THR A 128 -19.96 -7.50 2.95
N GLU A 129 -20.40 -7.77 1.73
CA GLU A 129 -20.59 -9.14 1.25
C GLU A 129 -20.61 -9.28 -0.28
N VAL A 130 -20.32 -10.49 -0.75
CA VAL A 130 -20.57 -10.95 -2.13
C VAL A 130 -21.46 -12.18 -2.03
N VAL A 131 -22.54 -12.21 -2.80
CA VAL A 131 -23.45 -13.36 -2.84
C VAL A 131 -23.55 -13.88 -4.27
N GLU A 132 -23.32 -15.18 -4.44
CA GLU A 132 -23.34 -15.86 -5.72
C GLU A 132 -24.33 -17.03 -5.69
N THR A 133 -25.12 -17.18 -6.74
CA THR A 133 -26.10 -18.26 -6.87
C THR A 133 -25.62 -19.28 -7.91
N ARG A 134 -25.78 -20.56 -7.59
CA ARG A 134 -25.35 -21.65 -8.48
C ARG A 134 -26.17 -21.68 -9.76
N ARG A 135 -25.52 -21.96 -10.89
CA ARG A 135 -26.17 -22.31 -12.16
C ARG A 135 -26.57 -23.78 -12.19
N GLU A 136 -27.85 -24.05 -12.43
CA GLU A 136 -28.36 -25.41 -12.60
C GLU A 136 -27.96 -26.04 -13.95
N ASP A 137 -27.73 -25.22 -14.97
CA ASP A 137 -27.43 -25.63 -16.34
C ASP A 137 -25.93 -25.83 -16.63
N TYR A 138 -25.05 -25.55 -15.66
CA TYR A 138 -23.60 -25.66 -15.84
C TYR A 138 -23.14 -27.12 -15.97
N ALA A 139 -22.68 -27.51 -17.17
CA ALA A 139 -22.31 -28.89 -17.49
C ALA A 139 -20.87 -29.07 -18.02
N TRP A 140 -20.11 -27.98 -18.21
CA TRP A 140 -18.83 -27.97 -18.93
C TRP A 140 -17.59 -27.73 -18.05
N GLY A 141 -17.62 -28.12 -16.77
CA GLY A 141 -16.39 -28.11 -15.95
C GLY A 141 -15.34 -29.12 -16.43
N SER A 142 -14.07 -28.91 -16.07
CA SER A 142 -13.01 -29.86 -16.50
C SER A 142 -13.20 -31.27 -15.97
N SER A 143 -12.45 -32.18 -16.57
CA SER A 143 -12.26 -33.54 -16.09
C SER A 143 -11.68 -33.65 -14.67
N LEU A 144 -11.08 -32.59 -14.11
CA LEU A 144 -10.56 -32.59 -12.74
C LEU A 144 -11.65 -32.32 -11.70
N TRP A 145 -12.86 -31.96 -12.13
CA TRP A 145 -14.00 -31.77 -11.22
C TRP A 145 -14.69 -33.11 -10.96
N GLU A 146 -14.14 -33.87 -10.01
CA GLU A 146 -14.54 -35.26 -9.70
C GLU A 146 -15.85 -35.35 -8.90
N ASP A 147 -16.07 -34.46 -7.92
CA ASP A 147 -17.28 -34.45 -7.08
C ASP A 147 -18.30 -33.39 -7.53
N LYS A 148 -18.94 -33.63 -8.68
CA LYS A 148 -20.00 -32.75 -9.21
C LYS A 148 -21.20 -32.62 -8.26
N ASP A 149 -21.39 -33.58 -7.36
CA ASP A 149 -22.50 -33.66 -6.40
C ASP A 149 -22.22 -32.96 -5.05
N THR A 150 -20.97 -32.63 -4.68
CA THR A 150 -20.69 -31.93 -3.40
C THR A 150 -20.68 -30.41 -3.55
N ALA A 151 -20.19 -29.90 -4.68
CA ALA A 151 -20.51 -28.54 -5.13
C ALA A 151 -22.03 -28.37 -5.35
N ALA A 152 -22.76 -29.48 -5.50
CA ALA A 152 -24.21 -29.48 -5.62
C ALA A 152 -24.98 -29.29 -4.31
N ALA A 153 -24.31 -29.23 -3.15
CA ALA A 153 -24.98 -29.11 -1.85
C ALA A 153 -25.41 -27.67 -1.49
N SER A 154 -24.72 -26.64 -2.01
CA SER A 154 -25.05 -25.24 -1.71
C SER A 154 -25.69 -24.57 -2.93
N SER A 155 -26.94 -24.11 -2.79
CA SER A 155 -27.61 -23.30 -3.81
C SER A 155 -26.98 -21.91 -3.98
N GLN A 156 -26.25 -21.45 -2.97
CA GLN A 156 -25.71 -20.09 -2.86
C GLN A 156 -24.37 -20.11 -2.09
N LEU A 157 -23.45 -19.23 -2.48
CA LEU A 157 -22.21 -18.93 -1.76
C LEU A 157 -22.30 -17.49 -1.23
N GLU A 158 -22.04 -17.32 0.08
CA GLU A 158 -21.99 -16.02 0.73
C GLU A 158 -20.56 -15.74 1.23
N PHE A 159 -19.92 -14.72 0.68
CA PHE A 159 -18.61 -14.25 1.13
C PHE A 159 -18.79 -13.01 2.01
N LYS A 160 -18.61 -13.15 3.32
CA LYS A 160 -18.60 -12.00 4.25
C LYS A 160 -17.22 -11.33 4.27
N ILE A 161 -17.18 -10.01 4.08
CA ILE A 161 -15.95 -9.24 4.10
C ILE A 161 -15.59 -8.90 5.55
N ILE A 162 -14.71 -9.70 6.15
CA ILE A 162 -14.23 -9.53 7.53
C ILE A 162 -12.70 -9.32 7.48
N PRO A 163 -12.21 -8.06 7.48
CA PRO A 163 -10.79 -7.77 7.31
C PRO A 163 -9.90 -8.32 8.43
N GLU A 164 -10.39 -8.30 9.67
CA GLU A 164 -9.61 -8.68 10.84
C GLU A 164 -9.54 -10.19 11.00
N SER A 165 -8.33 -10.76 10.92
CA SER A 165 -8.13 -12.21 11.01
C SER A 165 -8.64 -12.83 12.31
N GLY A 166 -8.47 -12.15 13.45
CA GLY A 166 -9.00 -12.63 14.73
C GLY A 166 -10.53 -12.65 14.78
N VAL A 167 -11.21 -11.73 14.08
CA VAL A 167 -12.67 -11.74 13.96
C VAL A 167 -13.10 -12.89 13.06
N ARG A 168 -12.43 -13.12 11.93
CA ARG A 168 -12.67 -14.31 11.08
C ARG A 168 -12.54 -15.62 11.87
N THR A 169 -11.44 -15.80 12.61
CA THR A 169 -11.24 -16.98 13.47
C THR A 169 -12.38 -17.13 14.49
N GLY A 170 -12.84 -16.02 15.09
CA GLY A 170 -13.98 -16.02 16.02
C GLY A 170 -15.33 -16.35 15.36
N SER A 171 -15.59 -15.82 14.17
CA SER A 171 -16.80 -16.10 13.39
C SER A 171 -16.87 -17.56 12.96
N LEU A 172 -15.74 -18.16 12.57
CA LEU A 172 -15.67 -19.60 12.27
C LEU A 172 -16.01 -20.43 13.52
N ARG A 173 -15.36 -20.14 14.65
CA ARG A 173 -15.58 -20.87 15.91
C ARG A 173 -16.99 -20.73 16.48
N SER A 174 -17.67 -19.62 16.17
CA SER A 174 -19.06 -19.39 16.58
C SER A 174 -20.10 -19.92 15.60
N GLY A 175 -19.68 -20.43 14.43
CA GLY A 175 -20.58 -20.92 13.38
C GLY A 175 -21.28 -19.80 12.60
N GLN A 176 -20.75 -18.57 12.62
CA GLN A 176 -21.24 -17.47 11.78
C GLN A 176 -20.81 -17.61 10.31
N VAL A 177 -19.71 -18.32 10.06
CA VAL A 177 -19.20 -18.67 8.74
C VAL A 177 -18.73 -20.12 8.74
N ASP A 178 -18.85 -20.80 7.60
CA ASP A 178 -18.49 -22.22 7.49
C ASP A 178 -16.99 -22.44 7.18
N ALA A 179 -16.36 -21.45 6.55
CA ALA A 179 -14.95 -21.48 6.19
C ALA A 179 -14.35 -20.07 6.23
N ILE A 180 -13.04 -19.99 6.47
CA ILE A 180 -12.28 -18.73 6.40
C ILE A 180 -11.00 -18.94 5.61
N GLY A 181 -10.63 -17.91 4.83
CA GLY A 181 -9.31 -17.79 4.22
C GLY A 181 -8.33 -17.02 5.11
N GLY A 182 -7.03 -17.22 4.85
CA GLY A 182 -5.96 -16.46 5.51
C GLY A 182 -5.91 -16.68 7.03
N VAL A 183 -5.94 -17.93 7.46
CA VAL A 183 -5.77 -18.34 8.86
C VAL A 183 -4.39 -17.88 9.36
N PRO A 184 -4.29 -17.11 10.46
CA PRO A 184 -3.00 -16.78 11.05
C PRO A 184 -2.27 -18.04 11.52
N ALA A 185 -0.96 -18.11 11.31
CA ALA A 185 -0.13 -19.26 11.71
C ALA A 185 -0.33 -19.66 13.19
N GLN A 186 -0.45 -18.65 14.08
CA GLN A 186 -0.68 -18.83 15.52
C GLN A 186 -2.06 -19.39 15.89
N ASP A 187 -3.04 -19.33 14.99
CA ASP A 187 -4.41 -19.82 15.21
C ASP A 187 -4.59 -21.26 14.70
N GLU A 188 -3.71 -21.75 13.83
CA GLU A 188 -3.86 -23.06 13.16
C GLU A 188 -3.96 -24.23 14.15
N GLU A 189 -3.06 -24.30 15.14
CA GLU A 189 -3.07 -25.38 16.14
C GLU A 189 -4.34 -25.35 17.00
N ASN A 190 -4.82 -24.15 17.35
CA ASN A 190 -6.03 -23.97 18.15
C ASN A 190 -7.29 -24.40 17.37
N LEU A 191 -7.37 -24.00 16.10
CA LEU A 191 -8.46 -24.37 15.20
C LEU A 191 -8.47 -25.87 14.93
N ALA A 192 -7.31 -26.47 14.64
CA ALA A 192 -7.16 -27.92 14.47
C ALA A 192 -7.60 -28.67 15.74
N SER A 193 -7.17 -28.20 16.91
CA SER A 193 -7.57 -28.76 18.21
C SER A 193 -9.07 -28.60 18.51
N SER A 194 -9.72 -27.61 17.89
CA SER A 194 -11.15 -27.36 17.98
C SER A 194 -11.98 -28.19 16.97
N GLY A 195 -11.33 -29.09 16.20
CA GLY A 195 -11.99 -29.98 15.25
C GLY A 195 -12.13 -29.42 13.83
N PHE A 196 -11.58 -28.24 13.55
CA PHE A 196 -11.56 -27.69 12.19
C PHE A 196 -10.45 -28.34 11.36
N THR A 197 -10.68 -28.50 10.06
CA THR A 197 -9.66 -28.99 9.12
C THR A 197 -8.86 -27.81 8.60
N ILE A 198 -7.54 -27.83 8.78
CA ILE A 198 -6.64 -26.86 8.19
C ILE A 198 -6.21 -27.36 6.82
N GLN A 199 -6.58 -26.61 5.77
CA GLN A 199 -6.07 -26.83 4.42
C GLN A 199 -4.99 -25.80 4.11
N SER A 200 -3.79 -26.28 3.80
CA SER A 200 -2.68 -25.44 3.36
C SER A 200 -2.16 -25.93 2.01
N ARG A 201 -1.81 -24.99 1.13
CA ARG A 201 -1.16 -25.24 -0.15
C ARG A 201 -0.17 -24.12 -0.44
N ALA A 202 1.03 -24.47 -0.86
CA ALA A 202 2.02 -23.49 -1.30
C ALA A 202 1.61 -22.86 -2.65
N ASN A 203 1.58 -21.53 -2.69
CA ASN A 203 1.35 -20.79 -3.93
C ASN A 203 2.51 -21.00 -4.92
N PRO A 204 2.23 -21.24 -6.20
CA PRO A 204 3.27 -21.30 -7.22
C PRO A 204 3.77 -19.89 -7.57
N GLY A 205 4.92 -19.79 -8.23
CA GLY A 205 5.55 -18.53 -8.64
C GLY A 205 6.68 -18.14 -7.71
N GLN A 206 6.88 -16.83 -7.50
CA GLN A 206 7.91 -16.30 -6.63
C GLN A 206 7.51 -16.43 -5.16
N VAL A 207 8.40 -17.02 -4.37
CA VAL A 207 8.26 -17.09 -2.91
C VAL A 207 8.43 -15.71 -2.25
N PHE A 208 7.96 -15.57 -1.01
CA PHE A 208 8.31 -14.41 -0.19
C PHE A 208 9.83 -14.28 -0.06
N SER A 209 10.36 -13.19 -0.61
CA SER A 209 11.80 -12.96 -0.68
C SER A 209 12.13 -11.47 -0.78
N TRP A 210 13.41 -11.15 -0.59
CA TRP A 210 13.95 -9.85 -0.93
C TRP A 210 14.35 -9.83 -2.40
N THR A 211 13.66 -9.01 -3.20
CA THR A 211 14.16 -8.57 -4.50
C THR A 211 15.19 -7.47 -4.27
N VAL A 212 16.39 -7.65 -4.81
CA VAL A 212 17.51 -6.72 -4.59
C VAL A 212 17.62 -5.75 -5.77
N ASN A 213 17.74 -4.46 -5.48
CA ASN A 213 18.02 -3.45 -6.48
C ASN A 213 19.55 -3.30 -6.65
N THR A 214 20.13 -3.79 -7.74
CA THR A 214 21.58 -3.72 -8.00
C THR A 214 22.02 -2.40 -8.61
N ASN A 215 21.10 -1.49 -8.93
CA ASN A 215 21.43 -0.10 -9.30
C ASN A 215 21.91 0.74 -8.10
N ARG A 216 21.84 0.22 -6.86
CA ARG A 216 22.26 0.94 -5.66
C ARG A 216 23.71 0.63 -5.28
N PRO A 217 24.50 1.60 -4.79
CA PRO A 217 25.94 1.41 -4.57
C PRO A 217 26.32 0.24 -3.64
N ILE A 218 25.53 -0.02 -2.59
CA ILE A 218 25.82 -1.07 -1.61
C ILE A 218 25.46 -2.45 -2.16
N THR A 219 24.28 -2.59 -2.74
CA THR A 219 23.75 -3.86 -3.25
C THR A 219 24.23 -4.22 -4.65
N ALA A 220 24.89 -3.29 -5.36
CA ALA A 220 25.66 -3.58 -6.58
C ALA A 220 26.80 -4.58 -6.31
N ASP A 221 27.38 -4.58 -5.11
CA ASP A 221 28.46 -5.49 -4.73
C ASP A 221 27.93 -6.92 -4.47
N PRO A 222 28.34 -7.92 -5.27
CA PRO A 222 27.88 -9.30 -5.10
C PRO A 222 28.29 -9.91 -3.74
N LEU A 223 29.41 -9.50 -3.16
CA LEU A 223 29.85 -10.01 -1.85
C LEU A 223 28.88 -9.58 -0.74
N VAL A 224 28.35 -8.36 -0.82
CA VAL A 224 27.32 -7.87 0.11
C VAL A 224 26.03 -8.68 -0.04
N ARG A 225 25.57 -8.94 -1.28
CA ARG A 225 24.36 -9.75 -1.53
C ARG A 225 24.51 -11.19 -1.00
N GLN A 226 25.67 -11.81 -1.23
CA GLN A 226 25.97 -13.15 -0.73
C GLN A 226 26.04 -13.18 0.80
N ALA A 227 26.65 -12.17 1.43
CA ALA A 227 26.70 -12.05 2.87
C ALA A 227 25.31 -11.93 3.51
N ILE A 228 24.43 -11.09 2.94
CA ILE A 228 23.03 -10.96 3.39
C ILE A 228 22.33 -12.32 3.31
N SER A 229 22.46 -13.04 2.20
CA SER A 229 21.81 -14.34 2.02
C SER A 229 22.28 -15.40 3.02
N LYS A 230 23.58 -15.39 3.39
CA LYS A 230 24.21 -16.32 4.34
C LYS A 230 23.98 -15.96 5.81
N ALA A 231 23.77 -14.68 6.12
CA ALA A 231 23.53 -14.22 7.48
C ALA A 231 22.13 -14.59 8.01
N VAL A 232 21.21 -14.96 7.12
CA VAL A 232 19.81 -15.21 7.43
C VAL A 232 19.54 -16.69 7.72
N ASP A 233 19.05 -16.96 8.93
CA ASP A 233 18.44 -18.22 9.33
C ASP A 233 16.94 -18.23 9.03
N ARG A 234 16.61 -18.85 7.90
CA ARG A 234 15.23 -18.97 7.40
C ARG A 234 14.40 -19.92 8.24
N GLN A 235 14.99 -20.98 8.78
CA GLN A 235 14.28 -21.94 9.61
C GLN A 235 13.90 -21.29 10.94
N ALA A 236 14.81 -20.51 11.54
CA ALA A 236 14.50 -19.74 12.75
C ALA A 236 13.36 -18.74 12.54
N VAL A 237 13.18 -18.19 11.34
CA VAL A 237 12.01 -17.35 11.02
C VAL A 237 10.73 -18.18 11.02
N VAL A 238 10.72 -19.31 10.31
CA VAL A 238 9.55 -20.20 10.27
C VAL A 238 9.16 -20.65 11.69
N ASP A 239 10.12 -21.12 12.48
CA ASP A 239 9.89 -21.63 13.83
C ASP A 239 9.39 -20.54 14.80
N ALA A 240 9.78 -19.28 14.58
CA ALA A 240 9.45 -18.18 15.49
C ALA A 240 8.13 -17.49 15.17
N VAL A 241 7.75 -17.35 13.89
CA VAL A 241 6.62 -16.49 13.48
C VAL A 241 5.61 -17.17 12.55
N LEU A 242 5.87 -18.41 12.10
CA LEU A 242 5.01 -19.16 11.19
C LEU A 242 4.62 -20.53 11.80
N SER A 243 3.97 -21.37 11.00
CA SER A 243 3.56 -22.73 11.33
C SER A 243 4.15 -23.72 10.32
N PRO A 244 4.05 -25.04 10.55
CA PRO A 244 4.47 -26.05 9.58
C PRO A 244 3.77 -25.94 8.20
N SER A 245 2.66 -25.20 8.12
CA SER A 245 1.96 -24.90 6.87
C SER A 245 2.77 -23.97 5.93
N PHE A 246 3.84 -23.34 6.42
CA PHE A 246 4.70 -22.42 5.69
C PHE A 246 6.14 -22.95 5.63
N PRO A 247 6.46 -23.87 4.70
CA PRO A 247 7.79 -24.45 4.60
C PRO A 247 8.84 -23.39 4.21
N VAL A 248 10.08 -23.61 4.64
CA VAL A 248 11.22 -22.76 4.26
C VAL A 248 11.37 -22.73 2.73
N ALA A 249 11.50 -21.53 2.18
CA ALA A 249 11.81 -21.34 0.77
C ALA A 249 13.20 -21.90 0.42
N THR A 250 13.23 -22.81 -0.55
CA THR A 250 14.44 -23.50 -1.02
C THR A 250 15.00 -22.92 -2.32
N SER A 251 14.27 -22.01 -2.97
CA SER A 251 14.64 -21.35 -4.22
C SER A 251 13.92 -20.00 -4.36
N THR A 252 14.17 -19.28 -5.45
CA THR A 252 13.40 -18.07 -5.81
C THR A 252 11.99 -18.43 -6.27
N LEU A 253 11.85 -19.54 -7.00
CA LEU A 253 10.55 -20.12 -7.33
C LEU A 253 10.08 -21.05 -6.21
N ALA A 254 8.77 -21.15 -6.01
CA ALA A 254 8.18 -22.14 -5.11
C ALA A 254 8.33 -23.55 -5.70
N ALA A 255 8.48 -24.56 -4.86
CA ALA A 255 8.59 -25.97 -5.28
C ALA A 255 7.35 -26.49 -6.05
N THR A 256 6.23 -25.77 -5.96
CA THR A 256 5.00 -26.03 -6.72
C THR A 256 5.00 -25.40 -8.12
N THR A 257 6.09 -24.74 -8.54
CA THR A 257 6.23 -24.09 -9.84
C THR A 257 7.03 -24.97 -10.78
N PRO A 258 6.56 -25.23 -12.01
CA PRO A 258 7.39 -25.87 -13.03
C PRO A 258 8.71 -25.10 -13.25
N GLY A 259 9.79 -25.82 -13.56
CA GLY A 259 11.14 -25.24 -13.65
C GLY A 259 11.81 -24.94 -12.31
N TRP A 260 11.18 -25.28 -11.17
CA TRP A 260 11.82 -25.14 -9.86
C TRP A 260 13.06 -26.04 -9.72
N THR A 261 14.10 -25.48 -9.11
CA THR A 261 15.32 -26.19 -8.71
C THR A 261 15.59 -25.97 -7.23
N ASP A 262 15.97 -27.04 -6.51
CA ASP A 262 16.34 -26.96 -5.09
C ASP A 262 17.71 -26.29 -4.91
N LEU A 263 17.74 -25.14 -4.25
CA LEU A 263 18.95 -24.38 -3.92
C LEU A 263 19.25 -24.38 -2.42
N SER A 264 18.65 -25.27 -1.62
CA SER A 264 18.79 -25.30 -0.16
C SER A 264 20.24 -25.32 0.31
N ALA A 265 21.11 -26.06 -0.38
CA ALA A 265 22.55 -26.10 -0.08
C ALA A 265 23.23 -24.72 -0.21
N GLN A 266 22.75 -23.86 -1.10
CA GLN A 266 23.27 -22.50 -1.30
C GLN A 266 22.64 -21.48 -0.33
N LEU A 267 21.46 -21.80 0.21
CA LEU A 267 20.69 -20.98 1.15
C LEU A 267 21.01 -21.27 2.62
N THR A 268 21.94 -22.18 2.88
CA THR A 268 22.33 -22.55 4.23
C THR A 268 22.94 -21.36 4.96
N THR A 269 22.47 -21.12 6.18
CA THR A 269 22.97 -20.07 7.07
C THR A 269 24.43 -20.31 7.42
N ASP A 270 25.27 -19.30 7.23
CA ASP A 270 26.67 -19.30 7.64
C ASP A 270 27.10 -17.88 8.01
N VAL A 271 26.92 -17.54 9.28
CA VAL A 271 27.25 -16.22 9.84
C VAL A 271 28.76 -15.93 9.76
N ALA A 272 29.61 -16.96 9.84
CA ALA A 272 31.05 -16.78 9.75
C ALA A 272 31.46 -16.41 8.32
N ALA A 273 30.95 -17.13 7.32
CA ALA A 273 31.16 -16.81 5.91
C ALA A 273 30.55 -15.45 5.54
N ALA A 274 29.39 -15.08 6.09
CA ALA A 274 28.81 -13.76 5.88
C ALA A 274 29.73 -12.63 6.37
N ASN A 275 30.33 -12.78 7.56
CA ASN A 275 31.30 -11.81 8.07
C ASN A 275 32.56 -11.74 7.19
N GLN A 276 33.09 -12.89 6.76
CA GLN A 276 34.25 -12.95 5.88
C GLN A 276 33.99 -12.23 4.55
N LEU A 277 32.83 -12.45 3.93
CA LEU A 277 32.46 -11.78 2.66
C LEU A 277 32.37 -10.26 2.83
N LEU A 278 31.84 -9.78 3.97
CA LEU A 278 31.78 -8.34 4.27
C LEU A 278 33.18 -7.76 4.51
N ASP A 279 34.05 -8.49 5.21
CA ASP A 279 35.46 -8.10 5.41
C ASP A 279 36.21 -8.01 4.07
N GLU A 280 36.03 -9.00 3.19
CA GLU A 280 36.60 -9.05 1.83
C GLU A 280 36.08 -7.91 0.94
N ALA A 281 34.80 -7.54 1.10
CA ALA A 281 34.20 -6.38 0.46
C ALA A 281 34.67 -5.03 1.05
N GLY A 282 35.48 -5.04 2.11
CA GLY A 282 36.06 -3.86 2.75
C GLY A 282 35.14 -3.16 3.76
N TRP A 283 34.05 -3.81 4.17
CA TRP A 283 33.16 -3.31 5.21
C TRP A 283 33.70 -3.69 6.58
N VAL A 284 34.13 -2.72 7.39
CA VAL A 284 34.71 -2.97 8.71
C VAL A 284 33.72 -2.64 9.83
N PRO A 285 33.70 -3.35 10.97
CA PRO A 285 32.80 -3.02 12.07
C PRO A 285 33.01 -1.59 12.61
N GLY A 286 31.95 -0.79 12.61
CA GLY A 286 31.92 0.54 13.20
C GLY A 286 31.75 0.52 14.73
N ALA A 287 31.80 1.70 15.34
CA ALA A 287 31.77 1.84 16.80
C ALA A 287 30.45 1.38 17.46
N ASP A 288 29.36 1.37 16.71
CA ASP A 288 28.03 0.95 17.16
C ASP A 288 27.64 -0.47 16.69
N GLY A 289 28.60 -1.19 16.11
CA GLY A 289 28.44 -2.56 15.63
C GLY A 289 27.92 -2.67 14.20
N ILE A 290 27.51 -1.57 13.55
CA ILE A 290 27.18 -1.58 12.12
C ILE A 290 28.45 -1.31 11.32
N ARG A 291 28.63 -2.02 10.21
CA ARG A 291 29.83 -1.91 9.39
C ARG A 291 29.87 -0.60 8.60
N GLU A 292 31.07 -0.14 8.32
CA GLU A 292 31.35 1.08 7.57
C GLU A 292 32.44 0.82 6.52
N LYS A 293 32.36 1.51 5.37
CA LYS A 293 33.36 1.49 4.29
C LYS A 293 33.44 2.90 3.71
N ASP A 294 34.63 3.49 3.68
CA ASP A 294 34.87 4.84 3.12
C ASP A 294 33.94 5.94 3.70
N GLY A 295 33.58 5.84 4.98
CA GLY A 295 32.66 6.76 5.66
C GLY A 295 31.18 6.53 5.32
N GLN A 296 30.86 5.56 4.46
CA GLN A 296 29.51 5.07 4.23
C GLN A 296 29.19 3.98 5.24
N ARG A 297 27.99 4.05 5.81
CA ARG A 297 27.44 3.03 6.72
C ARG A 297 26.73 1.94 5.93
N LEU A 298 26.84 0.68 6.36
CA LEU A 298 26.15 -0.46 5.76
C LEU A 298 24.68 -0.49 6.20
N SER A 299 23.89 0.46 5.68
CA SER A 299 22.45 0.57 5.92
C SER A 299 21.67 0.41 4.62
N LEU A 300 20.65 -0.45 4.64
CA LEU A 300 19.83 -0.83 3.49
C LEU A 300 18.39 -0.37 3.71
N LYS A 301 17.84 0.39 2.76
CA LYS A 301 16.43 0.76 2.72
C LYS A 301 15.61 -0.39 2.16
N ALA A 302 14.75 -0.96 3.01
CA ALA A 302 13.90 -2.09 2.69
C ALA A 302 12.43 -1.67 2.64
N ILE A 303 11.80 -1.82 1.48
CA ILE A 303 10.39 -1.47 1.26
C ILE A 303 9.51 -2.72 1.25
N TRP A 304 8.29 -2.63 1.78
CA TRP A 304 7.35 -3.75 1.84
C TRP A 304 5.89 -3.28 2.00
N ALA A 305 4.93 -4.17 1.76
CA ALA A 305 3.51 -3.93 2.00
C ALA A 305 2.86 -5.09 2.78
N THR A 306 1.71 -4.82 3.41
CA THR A 306 0.97 -5.82 4.19
C THR A 306 0.04 -6.63 3.29
N ASN A 307 0.61 -7.61 2.59
CA ASN A 307 -0.13 -8.61 1.81
C ASN A 307 -0.17 -9.99 2.49
N PHE A 308 0.56 -10.16 3.59
CA PHE A 308 0.57 -11.35 4.43
C PHE A 308 0.82 -10.97 5.89
N ASN A 309 -0.07 -11.39 6.79
CA ASN A 309 -0.10 -10.91 8.19
C ASN A 309 1.25 -11.08 8.93
N PRO A 310 2.00 -12.19 8.78
CA PRO A 310 3.30 -12.37 9.43
C PRO A 310 4.48 -11.60 8.82
N ASN A 311 4.29 -10.76 7.79
CA ASN A 311 5.39 -10.04 7.15
C ASN A 311 6.19 -9.20 8.15
N GLN A 312 5.53 -8.36 8.96
CA GLN A 312 6.23 -7.50 9.91
C GLN A 312 7.13 -8.26 10.90
N PRO A 313 6.63 -9.23 11.69
CA PRO A 313 7.48 -9.95 12.63
C PRO A 313 8.58 -10.77 11.94
N ALA A 314 8.34 -11.31 10.73
CA ALA A 314 9.37 -11.98 9.94
C ALA A 314 10.49 -11.01 9.54
N LEU A 315 10.13 -9.83 9.02
CA LEU A 315 11.07 -8.80 8.58
C LEU A 315 11.88 -8.19 9.74
N GLU A 316 11.27 -8.01 10.91
CA GLU A 316 11.96 -7.56 12.13
C GLU A 316 12.98 -8.59 12.62
N LEU A 317 12.65 -9.89 12.54
CA LEU A 317 13.59 -10.95 12.87
C LEU A 317 14.75 -11.01 11.85
N LEU A 318 14.48 -10.85 10.56
CA LEU A 318 15.52 -10.73 9.53
C LEU A 318 16.43 -9.52 9.78
N GLN A 319 15.85 -8.35 10.11
CA GLN A 319 16.60 -7.15 10.51
C GLN A 319 17.49 -7.43 11.72
N GLN A 320 16.99 -8.15 12.73
CA GLN A 320 17.77 -8.52 13.91
C GLN A 320 18.94 -9.45 13.55
N GLN A 321 18.70 -10.47 12.72
CA GLN A 321 19.75 -11.41 12.27
C GLN A 321 20.84 -10.68 11.47
N LEU A 322 20.47 -9.82 10.52
CA LEU A 322 21.40 -9.02 9.73
C LEU A 322 22.23 -8.04 10.58
N ARG A 323 21.64 -7.49 11.64
CA ARG A 323 22.36 -6.64 12.59
C ARG A 323 23.52 -7.37 13.27
N THR A 324 23.45 -8.69 13.44
CA THR A 324 24.53 -9.48 14.08
C THR A 324 25.81 -9.54 13.25
N VAL A 325 25.71 -9.38 11.92
CA VAL A 325 26.85 -9.27 11.00
C VAL A 325 27.19 -7.82 10.66
N GLY A 326 26.55 -6.86 11.34
CA GLY A 326 26.76 -5.43 11.16
C GLY A 326 26.10 -4.83 9.92
N VAL A 327 25.02 -5.42 9.42
CA VAL A 327 24.17 -4.85 8.37
C VAL A 327 22.95 -4.21 9.03
N GLU A 328 22.72 -2.92 8.79
CA GLU A 328 21.52 -2.21 9.20
C GLU A 328 20.47 -2.28 8.08
N VAL A 329 19.20 -2.49 8.45
CA VAL A 329 18.08 -2.51 7.50
C VAL A 329 17.00 -1.58 8.01
N GLU A 330 16.61 -0.59 7.22
CA GLU A 330 15.53 0.35 7.50
C GLU A 330 14.24 -0.13 6.83
N LEU A 331 13.31 -0.67 7.63
CA LEU A 331 12.02 -1.17 7.13
C LEU A 331 11.03 -0.02 6.92
N SER A 332 10.55 0.14 5.70
CA SER A 332 9.53 1.12 5.30
C SER A 332 8.30 0.42 4.74
N GLN A 333 7.18 0.54 5.44
CA GLN A 333 5.91 -0.07 5.03
C GLN A 333 5.11 0.90 4.16
N PHE A 334 4.50 0.38 3.10
CA PHE A 334 3.60 1.10 2.19
C PHE A 334 2.29 0.33 1.99
N GLU A 335 1.28 1.03 1.47
CA GLU A 335 0.08 0.38 0.94
C GLU A 335 0.39 -0.39 -0.35
N ILE A 336 -0.32 -1.48 -0.64
CA ILE A 336 -0.06 -2.33 -1.82
C ILE A 336 -0.07 -1.50 -3.11
N GLY A 337 -1.03 -0.58 -3.27
CA GLY A 337 -1.13 0.31 -4.42
C GLY A 337 0.04 1.32 -4.53
N GLN A 338 0.60 1.76 -3.40
CA GLN A 338 1.72 2.69 -3.35
C GLN A 338 3.07 1.99 -3.58
N LEU A 339 3.19 0.71 -3.23
CA LEU A 339 4.46 -0.02 -3.31
C LEU A 339 5.03 0.00 -4.73
N ARG A 340 4.19 -0.13 -5.77
CA ARG A 340 4.62 -0.03 -7.17
C ARG A 340 5.17 1.34 -7.53
N GLU A 341 4.54 2.42 -7.05
CA GLU A 341 5.02 3.78 -7.28
C GLU A 341 6.40 3.99 -6.65
N VAL A 342 6.59 3.48 -5.43
CA VAL A 342 7.88 3.54 -4.73
C VAL A 342 8.94 2.71 -5.46
N GLN A 343 8.60 1.51 -5.92
CA GLN A 343 9.50 0.68 -6.73
C GLN A 343 9.92 1.39 -8.02
N ALA A 344 9.00 2.08 -8.71
CA ALA A 344 9.29 2.83 -9.92
C ALA A 344 10.27 4.01 -9.69
N THR A 345 10.39 4.52 -8.46
CA THR A 345 11.40 5.55 -8.15
C THR A 345 12.83 5.02 -8.14
N GLY A 346 13.01 3.70 -7.98
CA GLY A 346 14.32 3.07 -7.77
C GLY A 346 15.00 3.44 -6.44
N ASP A 347 14.37 4.21 -5.55
CA ASP A 347 14.94 4.60 -4.25
C ASP A 347 14.65 3.57 -3.16
N PHE A 348 15.19 2.38 -3.33
CA PHE A 348 15.19 1.28 -2.35
C PHE A 348 16.36 0.35 -2.64
N ASP A 349 16.87 -0.34 -1.63
CA ASP A 349 17.92 -1.34 -1.79
C ASP A 349 17.32 -2.76 -1.84
N LEU A 350 16.27 -3.00 -1.03
CA LEU A 350 15.56 -4.27 -0.95
C LEU A 350 14.05 -4.07 -1.04
N SER A 351 13.34 -4.93 -1.77
CA SER A 351 11.88 -4.97 -1.83
C SER A 351 11.38 -6.34 -1.37
N TRP A 352 10.57 -6.38 -0.33
CA TRP A 352 9.94 -7.61 0.13
C TRP A 352 8.64 -7.87 -0.62
N GLY A 353 8.46 -9.09 -1.11
CA GLY A 353 7.21 -9.50 -1.72
C GLY A 353 7.23 -10.93 -2.22
N ASN A 354 6.10 -11.31 -2.80
CA ASN A 354 5.90 -12.57 -3.52
C ASN A 354 5.04 -12.27 -4.76
N SER A 355 5.03 -13.18 -5.71
CA SER A 355 4.18 -13.08 -6.90
C SER A 355 3.69 -14.47 -7.28
N THR A 356 2.37 -14.63 -7.39
CA THR A 356 1.77 -15.94 -7.65
C THR A 356 1.53 -16.13 -9.14
N ARG A 357 2.19 -17.12 -9.74
CA ARG A 357 1.93 -17.56 -11.11
C ARG A 357 2.36 -19.02 -11.29
N PRO A 358 1.52 -19.88 -11.87
CA PRO A 358 1.86 -21.28 -12.14
C PRO A 358 2.66 -21.45 -13.44
N ASP A 359 3.57 -20.53 -13.74
CA ASP A 359 4.42 -20.54 -14.93
C ASP A 359 5.77 -19.84 -14.61
N PRO A 360 6.91 -20.39 -15.05
CA PRO A 360 8.23 -19.83 -14.74
C PRO A 360 8.48 -18.45 -15.37
N ASP A 361 7.70 -18.04 -16.38
CA ASP A 361 7.80 -16.70 -16.99
C ASP A 361 7.54 -15.57 -15.98
N ILE A 362 7.07 -15.90 -14.77
CA ILE A 362 7.10 -14.98 -13.63
C ILE A 362 8.51 -14.41 -13.36
N LEU A 363 9.60 -15.12 -13.69
CA LEU A 363 10.97 -14.62 -13.56
C LEU A 363 11.20 -13.40 -14.47
N ARG A 364 10.64 -13.40 -15.68
CA ARG A 364 10.70 -12.24 -16.59
C ARG A 364 10.00 -11.02 -16.00
N SER A 365 8.81 -11.19 -15.41
CA SER A 365 8.09 -10.05 -14.81
C SER A 365 8.79 -9.47 -13.59
N ILE A 366 9.62 -10.26 -12.89
CA ILE A 366 10.40 -9.83 -11.73
C ILE A 366 11.70 -9.13 -12.15
N TYR A 367 12.46 -9.72 -13.09
CA TYR A 367 13.83 -9.28 -13.40
C TYR A 367 13.96 -8.42 -14.66
N TYR A 368 13.02 -8.52 -15.59
CA TYR A 368 13.00 -7.78 -16.87
C TYR A 368 11.69 -6.98 -17.07
N GLY A 369 10.90 -6.82 -16.00
CA GLY A 369 9.64 -6.07 -15.99
C GLY A 369 9.79 -4.57 -15.73
N ASN A 370 8.73 -3.95 -15.20
CA ASN A 370 8.56 -2.49 -15.08
C ASN A 370 9.53 -1.74 -14.15
N ALA A 371 10.39 -2.42 -13.39
CA ALA A 371 11.40 -1.78 -12.55
C ALA A 371 12.79 -2.22 -13.03
N ASP A 372 13.58 -1.29 -13.55
CA ASP A 372 14.99 -1.54 -13.84
C ASP A 372 15.74 -1.80 -12.51
N LEU A 373 15.97 -3.07 -12.22
CA LEU A 373 16.69 -3.51 -11.03
C LEU A 373 18.22 -3.49 -11.23
N GLY A 374 18.72 -3.16 -12.42
CA GLY A 374 20.16 -3.12 -12.72
C GLY A 374 20.79 -4.50 -12.85
N ILE A 375 19.99 -5.51 -13.19
CA ILE A 375 20.42 -6.89 -13.28
C ILE A 375 20.96 -7.14 -14.68
N ASP A 376 22.28 -7.29 -14.77
CA ASP A 376 23.01 -7.59 -16.01
C ASP A 376 23.55 -9.02 -15.91
N ASP A 377 22.75 -9.99 -16.37
CA ASP A 377 23.04 -11.42 -16.30
C ASP A 377 22.63 -12.09 -17.62
N ASP A 378 23.63 -12.36 -18.48
CA ASP A 378 23.44 -12.94 -19.81
C ASP A 378 22.74 -14.29 -19.78
N GLN A 379 23.00 -15.13 -18.77
CA GLN A 379 22.37 -16.45 -18.66
C GLN A 379 20.91 -16.32 -18.26
N LEU A 380 20.61 -15.44 -17.31
CA LEU A 380 19.23 -15.14 -16.94
C LEU A 380 18.47 -14.54 -18.13
N ALA A 381 19.11 -13.65 -18.91
CA ALA A 381 18.54 -13.09 -20.13
C ALA A 381 18.24 -14.17 -21.17
N GLU A 382 19.18 -15.09 -21.40
CA GLU A 382 19.05 -16.20 -22.35
C GLU A 382 17.97 -17.20 -21.92
N ALA A 383 17.91 -17.54 -20.62
CA ALA A 383 16.87 -18.41 -20.07
C ALA A 383 15.47 -17.81 -20.27
N ILE A 384 15.31 -16.52 -19.95
CA ILE A 384 14.04 -15.81 -20.13
C ILE A 384 13.67 -15.67 -21.61
N ALA A 385 14.63 -15.37 -22.48
CA ALA A 385 14.41 -15.32 -23.92
C ALA A 385 13.96 -16.69 -24.47
N THR A 386 14.57 -17.77 -23.97
CA THR A 386 14.17 -19.14 -24.33
C THR A 386 12.75 -19.43 -23.87
N GLU A 387 12.40 -19.08 -22.62
CA GLU A 387 11.07 -19.30 -22.04
C GLU A 387 9.91 -18.66 -22.83
N VAL A 388 10.16 -17.54 -23.52
CA VAL A 388 9.12 -16.84 -24.32
C VAL A 388 9.09 -17.27 -25.79
N SER A 389 10.19 -17.83 -26.30
CA SER A 389 10.39 -18.11 -27.73
C SER A 389 9.80 -19.42 -28.25
N THR A 390 9.32 -20.30 -27.37
CA THR A 390 8.83 -21.62 -27.78
C THR A 390 7.61 -22.04 -26.97
N ALA A 391 6.67 -22.75 -27.60
CA ALA A 391 5.53 -23.36 -26.92
C ALA A 391 5.87 -24.69 -26.23
N ASP A 392 7.08 -25.24 -26.45
CA ASP A 392 7.51 -26.50 -25.82
C ASP A 392 7.74 -26.31 -24.32
N THR A 393 6.84 -26.86 -23.52
CA THR A 393 6.90 -26.76 -22.06
C THR A 393 8.13 -27.41 -21.43
N GLU A 394 8.70 -28.48 -22.00
CA GLU A 394 9.91 -29.10 -21.44
C GLU A 394 11.10 -28.16 -21.59
N VAL A 395 11.29 -27.60 -22.79
CA VAL A 395 12.35 -26.62 -23.08
C VAL A 395 12.24 -25.39 -22.20
N ARG A 396 11.03 -24.85 -22.02
CA ARG A 396 10.78 -23.70 -21.14
C ARG A 396 11.15 -24.01 -19.69
N TYR A 397 10.77 -25.18 -19.19
CA TYR A 397 11.03 -25.55 -17.79
C TYR A 397 12.51 -25.86 -17.53
N GLU A 398 13.23 -26.41 -18.52
CA GLU A 398 14.68 -26.57 -18.45
C GLU A 398 15.40 -25.21 -18.43
N ALA A 399 14.99 -24.26 -19.28
CA ALA A 399 15.53 -22.90 -19.26
C ALA A 399 15.30 -22.24 -17.90
N ALA A 400 14.07 -22.31 -17.38
CA ALA A 400 13.70 -21.80 -16.06
C ALA A 400 14.51 -22.42 -14.91
N ALA A 401 14.93 -23.68 -15.02
CA ALA A 401 15.75 -24.33 -14.00
C ALA A 401 17.18 -23.76 -13.93
N THR A 402 17.69 -23.19 -15.02
CA THR A 402 19.04 -22.59 -15.07
C THR A 402 19.07 -21.15 -14.56
N ALA A 403 17.98 -20.38 -14.72
CA ALA A 403 17.87 -18.97 -14.34
C ALA A 403 18.14 -18.66 -12.84
N PRO A 404 17.64 -19.44 -11.85
CA PRO A 404 17.82 -19.14 -10.42
C PRO A 404 19.23 -19.36 -9.87
N ALA A 405 20.08 -20.13 -10.57
CA ALA A 405 21.33 -20.64 -10.01
C ALA A 405 22.50 -19.63 -10.05
N ASP A 406 22.50 -18.66 -10.97
CA ASP A 406 23.68 -17.81 -11.22
C ASP A 406 23.54 -16.33 -10.82
N HIS A 407 22.31 -15.84 -10.62
CA HIS A 407 22.05 -14.45 -10.15
C HIS A 407 22.75 -14.10 -8.81
N ARG A 408 23.13 -15.11 -8.03
CA ARG A 408 23.88 -14.97 -6.76
C ARG A 408 25.38 -15.23 -6.87
N ARG A 409 25.87 -15.77 -8.00
CA ARG A 409 27.24 -16.29 -8.17
C ARG A 409 28.18 -15.37 -8.96
N THR A 410 27.69 -14.32 -9.62
CA THR A 410 28.53 -13.49 -10.51
C THR A 410 29.54 -12.61 -9.77
N GLY A 411 30.66 -13.25 -9.39
CA GLY A 411 31.96 -12.62 -9.20
C GLY A 411 32.80 -12.75 -10.48
N LEU A 412 33.05 -11.60 -11.13
CA LEU A 412 34.17 -11.27 -12.03
C LEU A 412 34.33 -12.03 -13.38
N ARG A 413 34.36 -11.27 -14.51
CA ARG A 413 35.61 -10.78 -15.19
C ARG A 413 35.32 -10.06 -16.51
N HIS A 414 35.92 -8.88 -16.69
CA HIS A 414 36.19 -8.24 -18.00
C HIS A 414 37.47 -8.87 -18.61
N PRO A 415 37.68 -8.96 -19.96
CA PRO A 415 37.99 -7.78 -20.80
C PRO A 415 37.53 -7.84 -22.28
N GLY A 416 37.12 -6.69 -22.83
CA GLY A 416 37.56 -6.27 -24.17
C GLY A 416 36.69 -6.53 -25.42
N LEU A 417 36.51 -5.41 -26.14
CA LEU A 417 36.35 -5.23 -27.60
C LEU A 417 34.95 -5.20 -28.26
N ARG A 418 34.58 -3.94 -28.60
CA ARG A 418 34.03 -3.41 -29.87
C ARG A 418 32.58 -3.78 -30.22
N ALA A 419 31.65 -2.84 -30.08
CA ALA A 419 31.38 -1.66 -30.93
C ALA A 419 30.41 -1.94 -32.10
N HIS A 420 29.26 -1.24 -32.10
CA HIS A 420 28.86 -0.48 -33.27
C HIS A 420 28.12 0.82 -32.88
N HIS A 421 28.77 1.92 -33.22
CA HIS A 421 28.26 3.28 -33.25
C HIS A 421 27.09 3.44 -34.23
N ARG A 422 26.16 4.35 -33.89
CA ARG A 422 25.81 5.47 -34.78
C ARG A 422 25.58 6.76 -33.98
N ALA A 423 26.62 7.59 -33.95
CA ALA A 423 26.55 9.00 -33.57
C ALA A 423 26.10 9.85 -34.76
N ARG A 424 25.42 10.97 -34.49
CA ARG A 424 25.41 12.17 -35.35
C ARG A 424 26.10 13.33 -34.62
N PRO A 425 26.85 14.21 -35.33
CA PRO A 425 27.75 15.17 -34.70
C PRO A 425 27.20 16.61 -34.65
N GLY A 426 27.38 17.26 -33.49
CA GLY A 426 28.27 18.42 -33.32
C GLY A 426 27.89 19.81 -33.89
N ARG A 427 27.76 20.78 -32.97
CA ARG A 427 28.40 22.14 -32.94
C ARG A 427 28.10 22.73 -31.54
N GLY A 428 29.06 22.83 -30.61
CA GLY A 428 30.13 23.84 -30.54
C GLY A 428 29.54 25.18 -30.05
N SER A 429 29.61 25.55 -28.77
CA SER A 429 30.76 26.26 -28.16
C SER A 429 30.46 26.62 -26.68
N PRO A 430 31.46 27.01 -25.86
CA PRO A 430 31.49 26.88 -24.41
C PRO A 430 31.12 28.16 -23.65
N GLY A 431 30.73 28.04 -22.38
CA GLY A 431 30.67 29.22 -21.51
C GLY A 431 29.98 29.04 -20.17
N CYS A 432 30.79 29.08 -19.11
CA CYS A 432 30.48 29.59 -17.78
C CYS A 432 29.35 28.94 -16.96
N ALA A 433 29.79 28.18 -15.97
CA ALA A 433 29.11 28.02 -14.70
C ALA A 433 28.72 29.37 -14.10
N LEU A 434 27.42 29.65 -13.99
CA LEU A 434 26.88 30.72 -13.15
C LEU A 434 26.24 30.10 -11.91
N ARG A 435 27.11 29.76 -10.95
CA ARG A 435 26.76 29.51 -9.55
C ARG A 435 26.29 30.86 -8.98
N LEU A 436 24.99 31.03 -8.81
CA LEU A 436 24.40 32.18 -8.11
C LEU A 436 24.65 32.02 -6.60
N LEU A 437 25.86 32.37 -6.18
CA LEU A 437 26.19 32.69 -4.79
C LEU A 437 25.67 34.11 -4.51
N LEU A 438 24.58 34.21 -3.76
CA LEU A 438 24.14 35.49 -3.19
C LEU A 438 25.02 35.82 -1.97
N PRO A 439 25.59 37.04 -1.87
CA PRO A 439 26.34 37.46 -0.69
C PRO A 439 25.37 37.93 0.40
N VAL A 440 25.47 37.37 1.60
CA VAL A 440 24.80 37.92 2.78
C VAL A 440 25.76 38.92 3.43
N ALA A 441 25.53 40.20 3.14
CA ALA A 441 26.14 41.30 3.87
C ALA A 441 25.44 41.48 5.22
N ALA A 442 26.22 41.52 6.30
CA ALA A 442 25.77 41.83 7.63
C ALA A 442 25.36 43.32 7.73
N ALA A 443 24.09 43.58 8.05
CA ALA A 443 23.61 44.92 8.40
C ALA A 443 22.78 44.88 9.69
N ARG A 444 23.15 45.76 10.62
CA ARG A 444 22.64 45.90 11.99
C ARG A 444 21.17 46.36 12.01
N GLY A 445 20.43 45.87 13.01
CA GLY A 445 19.29 46.57 13.64
C GLY A 445 17.93 46.58 12.92
N GLU A 446 17.88 46.98 11.65
CA GLU A 446 16.60 47.20 10.93
C GLU A 446 16.19 46.03 10.01
N GLY A 447 17.13 45.15 9.65
CA GLY A 447 16.92 44.03 8.72
C GLY A 447 16.04 42.88 9.26
N ARG A 448 15.88 42.75 10.58
CA ARG A 448 15.10 41.66 11.19
C ARG A 448 13.60 41.76 10.87
N ARG A 449 13.06 42.98 10.76
CA ARG A 449 11.64 43.21 10.44
C ARG A 449 11.35 42.90 8.95
N LEU A 450 12.25 43.30 8.06
CA LEU A 450 12.13 43.06 6.61
C LEU A 450 12.33 41.58 6.25
N MET A 451 13.24 40.88 6.94
CA MET A 451 13.50 39.46 6.75
C MET A 451 12.36 38.58 7.26
N LEU A 452 11.75 38.94 8.40
CA LEU A 452 10.53 38.30 8.91
C LEU A 452 9.32 38.53 7.98
N LEU A 453 9.14 39.74 7.45
CA LEU A 453 8.08 40.04 6.47
C LEU A 453 8.28 39.25 5.16
N ARG A 454 9.52 39.08 4.69
CA ARG A 454 9.85 38.26 3.51
C ARG A 454 9.59 36.77 3.74
N GLN A 455 9.98 36.24 4.90
CA GLN A 455 9.70 34.84 5.26
C GLN A 455 8.21 34.57 5.42
N LEU A 456 7.47 35.50 6.03
CA LEU A 456 6.02 35.40 6.17
C LEU A 456 5.33 35.45 4.79
N GLY A 457 5.76 36.34 3.90
CA GLY A 457 5.25 36.39 2.52
C GLY A 457 5.50 35.11 1.73
N LEU A 458 6.67 34.49 1.89
CA LEU A 458 7.00 33.22 1.24
C LEU A 458 6.14 32.06 1.76
N ARG A 459 5.89 32.01 3.08
CA ARG A 459 5.03 30.99 3.70
C ARG A 459 3.57 31.14 3.30
N ILE A 460 3.07 32.37 3.17
CA ILE A 460 1.72 32.64 2.63
C ILE A 460 1.61 32.19 1.18
N LEU A 461 2.62 32.43 0.35
CA LEU A 461 2.62 31.97 -1.04
C LEU A 461 2.64 30.44 -1.14
N GLN A 462 3.43 29.77 -0.30
CA GLN A 462 3.43 28.31 -0.19
C GLN A 462 2.07 27.76 0.27
N ALA A 463 1.46 28.39 1.28
CA ALA A 463 0.12 28.05 1.77
C ALA A 463 -0.94 28.15 0.66
N ILE A 464 -0.92 29.24 -0.12
CA ILE A 464 -1.81 29.42 -1.27
C ILE A 464 -1.54 28.34 -2.33
N GLY A 465 -0.26 28.04 -2.61
CA GLY A 465 0.13 26.99 -3.55
C GLY A 465 -0.37 25.61 -3.14
N VAL A 466 -0.28 25.27 -1.84
CA VAL A 466 -0.79 23.99 -1.31
C VAL A 466 -2.32 23.92 -1.41
N LEU A 467 -3.04 24.98 -1.06
CA LEU A 467 -4.50 25.01 -1.18
C LEU A 467 -4.96 24.90 -2.63
N TRP A 468 -4.29 25.60 -3.54
CA TRP A 468 -4.56 25.52 -4.97
C TRP A 468 -4.26 24.12 -5.52
N ALA A 469 -3.13 23.52 -5.13
CA ALA A 469 -2.79 22.16 -5.52
C ALA A 469 -3.80 21.14 -4.98
N ALA A 470 -4.20 21.26 -3.70
CA ALA A 470 -5.21 20.39 -3.09
C ALA A 470 -6.56 20.50 -3.81
N TYR A 471 -7.02 21.71 -4.10
CA TYR A 471 -8.23 21.95 -4.88
C TYR A 471 -8.12 21.33 -6.28
N THR A 472 -6.99 21.53 -6.97
CA THR A 472 -6.78 21.08 -8.34
C THR A 472 -6.69 19.56 -8.45
N VAL A 473 -5.96 18.92 -7.54
CA VAL A 473 -5.86 17.46 -7.49
C VAL A 473 -7.20 16.85 -7.12
N ALA A 474 -7.89 17.38 -6.11
CA ALA A 474 -9.21 16.88 -5.73
C ALA A 474 -10.23 17.05 -6.86
N PHE A 475 -10.25 18.19 -7.54
CA PHE A 475 -11.07 18.40 -8.72
C PHE A 475 -10.73 17.41 -9.83
N ALA A 476 -9.44 17.25 -10.16
CA ALA A 476 -9.03 16.32 -11.21
C ALA A 476 -9.41 14.88 -10.90
N VAL A 477 -9.20 14.42 -9.67
CA VAL A 477 -9.56 13.06 -9.23
C VAL A 477 -11.08 12.87 -9.26
N LEU A 478 -11.86 13.80 -8.70
CA LEU A 478 -13.31 13.67 -8.63
C LEU A 478 -13.99 13.76 -10.01
N TYR A 479 -13.43 14.52 -10.94
CA TYR A 479 -13.95 14.63 -12.32
C TYR A 479 -13.33 13.61 -13.28
N ALA A 480 -12.33 12.84 -12.85
CA ALA A 480 -11.81 11.68 -13.57
C ALA A 480 -12.54 10.37 -13.20
N LEU A 481 -13.35 10.38 -12.14
CA LEU A 481 -14.22 9.25 -11.80
C LEU A 481 -15.29 9.07 -12.88
N PRO A 482 -15.54 7.83 -13.34
CA PRO A 482 -16.63 7.55 -14.27
C PRO A 482 -18.00 7.84 -13.64
N GLY A 483 -18.94 8.27 -14.47
CA GLY A 483 -20.32 8.58 -14.08
C GLY A 483 -20.68 10.05 -14.27
N ASP A 484 -21.87 10.31 -14.84
CA ASP A 484 -22.38 11.68 -14.97
C ASP A 484 -22.84 12.19 -13.59
N PRO A 485 -22.22 13.24 -13.04
CA PRO A 485 -22.63 13.79 -11.75
C PRO A 485 -24.11 14.15 -11.72
N ALA A 486 -24.68 14.62 -12.83
CA ALA A 486 -26.10 14.93 -12.90
C ALA A 486 -27.01 13.68 -12.86
N ALA A 487 -26.56 12.55 -13.41
CA ALA A 487 -27.29 11.28 -13.36
C ALA A 487 -27.24 10.64 -11.97
N ILE A 488 -26.08 10.66 -11.31
CA ILE A 488 -25.87 10.19 -9.93
C ILE A 488 -26.74 11.02 -8.95
N ILE A 489 -26.75 12.33 -9.15
CA ILE A 489 -27.57 13.27 -8.38
C ILE A 489 -29.07 12.98 -8.58
N ALA A 490 -29.50 12.71 -9.81
CA ALA A 490 -30.90 12.50 -10.14
C ALA A 490 -31.44 11.13 -9.65
N GLY A 491 -30.57 10.13 -9.50
CA GLY A 491 -30.88 8.81 -8.93
C GLY A 491 -30.88 8.75 -7.40
N GLY A 492 -30.57 9.86 -6.71
CA GLY A 492 -30.54 9.93 -5.25
C GLY A 492 -29.37 9.17 -4.58
N GLY A 493 -28.37 8.75 -5.37
CA GLY A 493 -27.28 7.88 -4.94
C GLY A 493 -27.59 6.38 -5.01
N ASP A 494 -28.74 5.97 -5.54
CA ASP A 494 -29.08 4.58 -5.88
C ASP A 494 -29.02 4.41 -7.41
N SER A 495 -28.05 3.62 -7.89
CA SER A 495 -27.80 3.37 -9.32
C SER A 495 -28.91 2.60 -10.05
N GLY A 496 -30.01 2.25 -9.37
CA GLY A 496 -31.12 1.45 -9.91
C GLY A 496 -32.42 2.21 -10.23
N THR A 497 -32.51 3.52 -9.95
CA THR A 497 -33.75 4.28 -10.20
C THR A 497 -33.76 4.81 -11.64
N GLN A 498 -34.74 4.45 -12.47
CA GLN A 498 -34.92 5.06 -13.80
C GLN A 498 -35.23 6.55 -13.66
N VAL A 499 -34.21 7.38 -13.85
CA VAL A 499 -34.36 8.84 -13.86
C VAL A 499 -34.73 9.30 -15.27
N SER A 500 -35.72 10.19 -15.40
CA SER A 500 -36.04 10.79 -16.70
C SER A 500 -34.86 11.60 -17.25
N GLU A 501 -34.53 11.41 -18.53
CA GLU A 501 -33.47 12.17 -19.22
C GLU A 501 -33.70 13.69 -19.17
N GLN A 502 -34.96 14.13 -19.09
CA GLN A 502 -35.30 15.54 -18.92
C GLN A 502 -34.86 16.11 -17.56
N ALA A 503 -34.96 15.33 -16.47
CA ALA A 503 -34.52 15.76 -15.15
C ALA A 503 -32.99 15.88 -15.09
N VAL A 504 -32.27 14.93 -15.70
CA VAL A 504 -30.79 14.97 -15.81
C VAL A 504 -30.34 16.17 -16.65
N ALA A 505 -31.00 16.47 -17.77
CA ALA A 505 -30.66 17.62 -18.60
C ALA A 505 -30.91 18.96 -17.89
N GLU A 506 -31.99 19.08 -17.11
CA GLU A 506 -32.28 20.27 -16.30
C GLU A 506 -31.24 20.45 -15.18
N LEU A 507 -30.81 19.35 -14.55
CA LEU A 507 -29.76 19.34 -13.53
C LEU A 507 -28.41 19.78 -14.10
N ARG A 508 -28.01 19.28 -15.29
CA ARG A 508 -26.77 19.70 -15.95
C ARG A 508 -26.74 21.21 -16.20
N ALA A 509 -27.84 21.78 -16.71
CA ALA A 509 -27.95 23.21 -16.98
C ALA A 509 -27.97 24.06 -15.69
N ARG A 510 -28.59 23.58 -14.61
CA ARG A 510 -28.66 24.30 -13.33
C ARG A 510 -27.31 24.34 -12.60
N TYR A 511 -26.49 23.29 -12.72
CA TYR A 511 -25.19 23.19 -12.06
C TYR A 511 -24.00 23.56 -12.96
N GLY A 512 -24.25 23.94 -14.22
CA GLY A 512 -23.20 24.32 -15.16
C GLY A 512 -22.31 23.15 -15.60
N LEU A 513 -22.80 21.91 -15.43
CA LEU A 513 -22.10 20.68 -15.80
C LEU A 513 -22.08 20.49 -17.33
N ASP A 514 -22.86 21.28 -18.06
CA ASP A 514 -22.89 21.38 -19.53
C ASP A 514 -21.72 22.22 -20.10
N ARG A 515 -20.97 22.92 -19.24
CA ARG A 515 -19.84 23.78 -19.65
C ARG A 515 -18.55 22.97 -19.79
N PRO A 516 -17.57 23.45 -20.59
CA PRO A 516 -16.25 22.82 -20.64
C PRO A 516 -15.62 22.70 -19.24
N ILE A 517 -14.96 21.56 -18.96
CA ILE A 517 -14.38 21.24 -17.64
C ILE A 517 -13.47 22.35 -17.10
N TRP A 518 -12.68 23.00 -17.96
CA TRP A 518 -11.81 24.11 -17.55
C TRP A 518 -12.59 25.34 -17.08
N VAL A 519 -13.81 25.57 -17.59
CA VAL A 519 -14.71 26.63 -17.12
C VAL A 519 -15.26 26.25 -15.74
N GLN A 520 -15.68 24.99 -15.57
CA GLN A 520 -16.17 24.48 -14.28
C GLN A 520 -15.09 24.59 -13.18
N TYR A 521 -13.84 24.27 -13.54
CA TYR A 521 -12.68 24.43 -12.66
C TYR A 521 -12.44 25.90 -12.27
N LEU A 522 -12.39 26.81 -13.24
CA LEU A 522 -12.12 28.23 -12.97
C LEU A 522 -13.26 28.89 -12.19
N ASP A 523 -14.51 28.59 -12.53
CA ASP A 523 -15.68 29.07 -11.79
C ASP A 523 -15.65 28.53 -10.36
N GLY A 524 -15.46 27.21 -10.19
CA GLY A 524 -15.37 26.59 -8.87
C GLY A 524 -14.25 27.18 -8.01
N LEU A 525 -13.07 27.40 -8.59
CA LEU A 525 -11.94 28.02 -7.89
C LEU A 525 -12.25 29.48 -7.49
N ALA A 526 -12.91 30.24 -8.36
CA ALA A 526 -13.32 31.61 -8.06
C ALA A 526 -14.37 31.69 -6.93
N HIS A 527 -15.28 30.72 -6.85
CA HIS A 527 -16.24 30.60 -5.74
C HIS A 527 -15.54 30.18 -4.44
N ALA A 528 -14.63 29.21 -4.51
CA ALA A 528 -13.88 28.72 -3.36
C ALA A 528 -13.03 29.82 -2.70
N VAL A 529 -12.42 30.71 -3.49
CA VAL A 529 -11.66 31.88 -2.98
C VAL A 529 -12.56 32.86 -2.21
N ARG A 530 -13.87 32.90 -2.49
CA ARG A 530 -14.86 33.72 -1.76
C ARG A 530 -15.48 32.99 -0.57
N GLY A 531 -15.08 31.75 -0.30
CA GLY A 531 -15.63 30.91 0.77
C GLY A 531 -16.90 30.16 0.38
N ASP A 532 -17.26 30.14 -0.91
CA ASP A 532 -18.37 29.36 -1.45
C ASP A 532 -17.82 28.06 -2.04
N LEU A 533 -18.03 26.95 -1.34
CA LEU A 533 -17.58 25.62 -1.75
C LEU A 533 -18.63 24.88 -2.60
N GLY A 534 -19.68 25.58 -3.03
CA GLY A 534 -20.75 25.02 -3.84
C GLY A 534 -21.94 24.52 -3.01
N GLN A 535 -22.86 23.86 -3.72
CA GLN A 535 -24.15 23.41 -3.18
C GLN A 535 -24.27 21.90 -3.34
N SER A 536 -24.53 21.22 -2.23
CA SER A 536 -24.97 19.83 -2.19
C SER A 536 -26.49 19.77 -2.37
N MET A 537 -26.95 18.78 -3.13
CA MET A 537 -28.39 18.48 -3.26
C MET A 537 -29.03 17.96 -1.98
N ARG A 538 -28.25 17.30 -1.12
CA ARG A 538 -28.76 16.63 0.08
C ARG A 538 -28.78 17.55 1.29
N ILE A 539 -27.73 18.35 1.45
CA ILE A 539 -27.50 19.16 2.66
C ILE A 539 -27.45 20.66 2.39
N GLY A 540 -27.57 21.10 1.13
CA GLY A 540 -27.55 22.51 0.76
C GLY A 540 -26.13 23.07 0.71
N SER A 541 -25.92 24.25 1.30
CA SER A 541 -24.63 24.95 1.26
C SER A 541 -23.52 24.10 1.89
N VAL A 542 -22.52 23.72 1.09
CA VAL A 542 -21.38 22.89 1.54
C VAL A 542 -20.57 23.63 2.62
N SER A 543 -20.35 24.93 2.42
CA SER A 543 -19.64 25.77 3.38
C SER A 543 -20.35 25.81 4.73
N GLU A 544 -21.69 25.91 4.74
CA GLU A 544 -22.47 25.90 5.98
C GLU A 544 -22.45 24.53 6.66
N ALA A 545 -22.60 23.44 5.90
CA ALA A 545 -22.53 22.09 6.43
C ALA A 545 -21.18 21.80 7.10
N ILE A 546 -20.08 22.17 6.45
CA ILE A 546 -18.73 22.05 7.02
C ILE A 546 -18.65 22.86 8.31
N VAL A 547 -19.03 24.14 8.29
CA VAL A 547 -18.99 25.02 9.47
C VAL A 547 -19.82 24.48 10.64
N GLN A 548 -20.96 23.86 10.38
CA GLN A 548 -21.81 23.26 11.41
C GLN A 548 -21.19 21.98 12.01
N ALA A 549 -20.41 21.23 11.22
CA ALA A 549 -19.77 20.00 11.65
C ALA A 549 -18.41 20.20 12.34
N VAL A 550 -17.68 21.27 12.02
CA VAL A 550 -16.35 21.56 12.61
C VAL A 550 -16.35 21.48 14.15
N PRO A 551 -17.31 22.07 14.89
CA PRO A 551 -17.26 22.08 16.34
C PRO A 551 -17.25 20.68 16.97
N ALA A 552 -18.01 19.73 16.42
CA ALA A 552 -18.11 18.38 16.96
C ALA A 552 -16.78 17.61 16.83
N THR A 553 -16.12 17.74 15.67
CA THR A 553 -14.79 17.16 15.40
C THR A 553 -13.70 17.86 16.21
N ALA A 554 -13.75 19.19 16.29
CA ALA A 554 -12.79 19.99 17.04
C ALA A 554 -12.82 19.68 18.55
N GLN A 555 -14.00 19.38 19.11
CA GLN A 555 -14.15 18.96 20.51
C GLN A 555 -13.39 17.67 20.80
N ILE A 556 -13.60 16.62 19.98
CA ILE A 556 -12.95 15.32 20.19
C ILE A 556 -11.45 15.38 19.87
N ALA A 557 -11.05 16.09 18.81
CA ALA A 557 -9.65 16.26 18.45
C ALA A 557 -8.89 17.08 19.50
N GLY A 558 -9.48 18.18 19.98
CA GLY A 558 -8.88 19.04 21.01
C GLY A 558 -8.71 18.31 22.34
N LEU A 559 -9.72 17.57 22.78
CA LEU A 559 -9.62 16.75 24.00
C LEU A 559 -8.63 15.60 23.81
N ALA A 560 -8.56 15.00 22.61
CA ALA A 560 -7.58 13.98 22.28
C ALA A 560 -6.14 14.51 22.36
N ILE A 561 -5.86 15.73 21.86
CA ILE A 561 -4.54 16.36 21.97
C ILE A 561 -4.12 16.50 23.44
N VAL A 562 -5.02 16.99 24.30
CA VAL A 562 -4.74 17.14 25.74
C VAL A 562 -4.44 15.79 26.36
N MET A 563 -5.26 14.77 26.08
CA MET A 563 -5.06 13.42 26.58
C MET A 563 -3.77 12.79 26.05
N SER A 564 -3.42 13.00 24.79
CA SER A 564 -2.17 12.54 24.19
C SER A 564 -0.94 13.14 24.85
N ILE A 565 -0.96 14.44 25.14
CA ILE A 565 0.12 15.11 25.86
C ILE A 565 0.24 14.54 27.26
N ILE A 566 -0.88 14.42 27.99
CA ILE A 566 -0.86 13.91 29.38
C ILE A 566 -0.39 12.45 29.42
N GLY A 567 -0.95 11.58 28.59
CA GLY A 567 -0.63 10.15 28.54
C GLY A 567 0.78 9.90 28.07
N GLY A 568 1.16 10.44 26.90
CA GLY A 568 2.49 10.27 26.33
C GLY A 568 3.59 10.90 27.17
N ALA A 569 3.42 12.17 27.60
CA ALA A 569 4.43 12.83 28.41
C ALA A 569 4.52 12.23 29.81
N GLY A 570 3.39 11.88 30.42
CA GLY A 570 3.34 11.25 31.74
C GLY A 570 4.07 9.90 31.74
N LEU A 571 3.79 9.05 30.75
CA LEU A 571 4.44 7.75 30.60
C LEU A 571 5.95 7.90 30.38
N ALA A 572 6.37 8.82 29.50
CA ALA A 572 7.78 9.06 29.22
C ALA A 572 8.54 9.60 30.43
N LEU A 573 7.97 10.55 31.17
CA LEU A 573 8.55 11.10 32.41
C LEU A 573 8.63 10.05 33.52
N LEU A 574 7.59 9.22 33.65
CA LEU A 574 7.58 8.13 34.62
C LEU A 574 8.67 7.11 34.28
N ALA A 575 8.74 6.67 33.03
CA ALA A 575 9.75 5.73 32.56
C ALA A 575 11.19 6.27 32.76
N SER A 576 11.42 7.57 32.53
CA SER A 576 12.74 8.18 32.68
C SER A 576 13.14 8.45 34.14
N TYR A 577 12.17 8.47 35.07
CA TYR A 577 12.42 8.66 36.50
C TYR A 577 12.61 7.34 37.27
N LEU A 578 12.07 6.23 36.77
CA LEU A 578 12.17 4.93 37.42
C LEU A 578 13.62 4.41 37.46
N ARG A 579 14.03 3.96 38.65
CA ARG A 579 15.36 3.37 38.90
C ARG A 579 15.44 1.90 38.49
N SER A 580 14.31 1.20 38.44
CA SER A 580 14.25 -0.22 38.04
C SER A 580 14.38 -0.33 36.51
N PRO A 581 15.38 -1.06 36.00
CA PRO A 581 15.58 -1.21 34.55
C PRO A 581 14.42 -1.97 33.90
N LEU A 582 13.84 -2.96 34.58
CA LEU A 582 12.75 -3.78 34.05
C LEU A 582 11.44 -2.99 33.93
N LEU A 583 11.05 -2.25 34.97
CA LEU A 583 9.85 -1.40 34.94
C LEU A 583 10.00 -0.27 33.92
N ARG A 584 11.20 0.29 33.79
CA ARG A 584 11.50 1.29 32.76
C ARG A 584 11.37 0.71 31.36
N GLN A 585 11.94 -0.47 31.10
CA GLN A 585 11.85 -1.11 29.79
C GLN A 585 10.42 -1.49 29.43
N LEU A 586 9.63 -1.98 30.41
CA LEU A 586 8.21 -2.26 30.24
C LEU A 586 7.41 -0.99 29.89
N LEU A 587 7.62 0.12 30.60
CA LEU A 587 6.93 1.37 30.26
C LEU A 587 7.35 1.90 28.89
N LEU A 588 8.62 1.75 28.50
CA LEU A 588 9.10 2.20 27.19
C LEU A 588 8.62 1.34 26.02
N SER A 589 8.14 0.11 26.25
CA SER A 589 7.56 -0.73 25.20
C SER A 589 6.07 -0.47 24.96
N LEU A 590 5.34 0.05 25.96
CA LEU A 590 3.90 0.35 25.84
C LEU A 590 3.54 1.28 24.68
N PRO A 591 4.30 2.37 24.38
CA PRO A 591 4.00 3.20 23.23
C PRO A 591 4.06 2.43 21.91
N SER A 592 5.02 1.51 21.72
CA SER A 592 5.09 0.68 20.50
C SER A 592 3.86 -0.20 20.36
N LEU A 593 3.41 -0.83 21.44
CA LEU A 593 2.16 -1.60 21.44
C LEU A 593 0.95 -0.73 21.11
N GLY A 594 0.91 0.51 21.64
CA GLY A 594 -0.18 1.45 21.37
C GLY A 594 -0.29 1.89 19.91
N VAL A 595 0.83 1.95 19.17
CA VAL A 595 0.81 2.23 17.72
C VAL A 595 0.29 1.02 16.93
N SER A 596 0.56 -0.21 17.41
CA SER A 596 0.14 -1.44 16.74
C SER A 596 -1.35 -1.77 16.91
N VAL A 597 -2.07 -1.08 17.79
CA VAL A 597 -3.49 -1.32 18.03
C VAL A 597 -4.35 -0.54 17.03
N PRO A 598 -5.19 -1.20 16.20
CA PRO A 598 -6.10 -0.50 15.30
C PRO A 598 -7.09 0.38 16.07
N SER A 599 -7.31 1.61 15.59
CA SER A 599 -8.13 2.61 16.27
C SER A 599 -9.61 2.20 16.37
N PHE A 600 -10.18 1.58 15.33
CA PHE A 600 -11.56 1.09 15.36
C PHE A 600 -11.73 -0.03 16.38
N TRP A 601 -10.77 -0.95 16.49
CA TRP A 601 -10.82 -2.05 17.45
C TRP A 601 -10.78 -1.51 18.88
N LEU A 602 -9.90 -0.55 19.14
CA LEU A 602 -9.86 0.14 20.42
C LEU A 602 -11.19 0.85 20.71
N ALA A 603 -11.79 1.53 19.74
CA ALA A 603 -13.10 2.17 19.90
C ALA A 603 -14.20 1.17 20.28
N LEU A 604 -14.26 0.02 19.60
CA LEU A 604 -15.23 -1.03 19.88
C LEU A 604 -15.02 -1.65 21.27
N LEU A 605 -13.76 -1.87 21.69
CA LEU A 605 -13.47 -2.32 23.05
C LEU A 605 -13.88 -1.29 24.11
N LEU A 606 -13.58 -0.01 23.87
CA LEU A 606 -13.98 1.07 24.76
C LEU A 606 -15.50 1.14 24.90
N LEU A 607 -16.25 1.00 23.80
CA LEU A 607 -17.70 0.88 23.81
C LEU A 607 -18.16 -0.33 24.61
N GLN A 608 -17.64 -1.52 24.30
CA GLN A 608 -18.05 -2.76 24.95
C GLN A 608 -17.84 -2.71 26.47
N VAL A 609 -16.70 -2.21 26.92
CA VAL A 609 -16.35 -2.17 28.34
C VAL A 609 -17.05 -1.01 29.04
N PHE A 610 -16.85 0.22 28.56
CA PHE A 610 -17.25 1.41 29.31
C PHE A 610 -18.68 1.87 29.01
N SER A 611 -19.22 1.57 27.83
CA SER A 611 -20.61 1.87 27.53
C SER A 611 -21.54 0.70 27.85
N PHE A 612 -21.34 -0.47 27.24
CA PHE A 612 -22.32 -1.56 27.34
C PHE A 612 -22.22 -2.36 28.64
N ARG A 613 -21.01 -2.68 29.10
CA ARG A 613 -20.83 -3.48 30.33
C ARG A 613 -20.94 -2.64 31.60
N LEU A 614 -20.27 -1.49 31.63
CA LEU A 614 -20.19 -0.63 32.81
C LEU A 614 -21.23 0.49 32.85
N GLY A 615 -21.75 0.93 31.70
CA GLY A 615 -22.74 2.02 31.63
C GLY A 615 -22.20 3.39 32.06
N TRP A 616 -20.88 3.62 32.00
CA TRP A 616 -20.26 4.85 32.49
C TRP A 616 -20.39 6.01 31.51
N PHE A 617 -20.35 5.71 30.21
CA PHE A 617 -20.39 6.71 29.14
C PHE A 617 -21.41 6.30 28.06
N PRO A 618 -22.03 7.29 27.38
CA PRO A 618 -22.94 7.01 26.28
C PRO A 618 -22.17 6.38 25.10
N ALA A 619 -22.83 5.45 24.40
CA ALA A 619 -22.27 4.79 23.23
C ALA A 619 -22.24 5.71 21.99
N PHE A 620 -23.27 6.55 21.84
CA PHE A 620 -23.56 7.22 20.57
C PHE A 620 -23.93 8.70 20.76
N GLY A 621 -23.69 9.49 19.73
CA GLY A 621 -24.19 10.86 19.60
C GLY A 621 -23.28 11.94 20.19
N ASN A 622 -23.77 13.19 20.13
CA ASN A 622 -22.99 14.39 20.43
C ASN A 622 -23.31 15.01 21.81
N ASP A 623 -24.27 14.47 22.54
CA ASP A 623 -24.84 15.13 23.70
C ASP A 623 -24.02 14.92 24.98
N GLY A 624 -23.65 16.05 25.61
CA GLY A 624 -22.97 16.09 26.89
C GLY A 624 -21.49 15.72 26.83
N PHE A 625 -20.76 16.10 27.89
CA PHE A 625 -19.31 15.86 27.99
C PHE A 625 -18.93 14.37 27.97
N GLY A 626 -19.81 13.51 28.51
CA GLY A 626 -19.60 12.06 28.51
C GLY A 626 -19.43 11.47 27.10
N SER A 627 -20.12 12.05 26.10
CA SER A 627 -20.02 11.62 24.70
C SER A 627 -18.65 11.93 24.07
N LEU A 628 -17.85 12.80 24.68
CA LEU A 628 -16.51 13.16 24.18
C LEU A 628 -15.44 12.18 24.64
N ILE A 629 -15.63 11.52 25.79
CA ILE A 629 -14.55 10.82 26.50
C ILE A 629 -14.03 9.63 25.70
N LEU A 630 -14.92 8.69 25.31
CA LEU A 630 -14.49 7.49 24.59
C LEU A 630 -13.95 7.80 23.18
N PRO A 631 -14.61 8.64 22.35
CA PRO A 631 -14.05 9.05 21.05
C PRO A 631 -12.67 9.71 21.17
N SER A 632 -12.53 10.63 22.12
CA SER A 632 -11.27 11.35 22.31
C SER A 632 -10.18 10.43 22.86
N LEU A 633 -10.54 9.41 23.65
CA LEU A 633 -9.59 8.40 24.15
C LEU A 633 -9.09 7.49 23.02
N THR A 634 -9.98 7.11 22.10
CA THR A 634 -9.61 6.38 20.87
C THR A 634 -8.56 7.14 20.07
N LEU A 635 -8.81 8.42 19.76
CA LEU A 635 -7.86 9.26 19.05
C LEU A 635 -6.58 9.49 19.87
N ALA A 636 -6.73 9.70 21.18
CA ALA A 636 -5.62 10.02 22.06
C ALA A 636 -4.65 8.86 22.25
N ALA A 637 -5.07 7.61 22.08
CA ALA A 637 -4.22 6.45 22.27
C ALA A 637 -3.02 6.46 21.32
N LEU A 638 -3.27 6.67 20.02
CA LEU A 638 -2.21 6.80 19.02
C LEU A 638 -1.34 8.04 19.28
N GLY A 639 -1.95 9.18 19.58
CA GLY A 639 -1.19 10.40 19.88
C GLY A 639 -0.33 10.28 21.15
N SER A 640 -0.83 9.58 22.19
CA SER A 640 -0.09 9.30 23.42
C SER A 640 1.12 8.42 23.14
N ALA A 641 0.94 7.40 22.32
CA ALA A 641 2.01 6.51 21.92
C ALA A 641 3.11 7.25 21.16
N LEU A 642 2.75 8.02 20.13
CA LEU A 642 3.72 8.77 19.32
C LEU A 642 4.46 9.85 20.14
N ILE A 643 3.74 10.63 20.95
CA ILE A 643 4.37 11.60 21.86
C ILE A 643 5.27 10.88 22.87
N GLY A 644 4.80 9.79 23.46
CA GLY A 644 5.54 9.02 24.46
C GLY A 644 6.86 8.46 23.92
N GLN A 645 6.87 7.89 22.70
CA GLN A 645 8.09 7.39 22.06
C GLN A 645 9.12 8.51 21.84
N ILE A 646 8.70 9.60 21.20
CA ILE A 646 9.60 10.70 20.83
C ILE A 646 10.10 11.44 22.07
N PHE A 647 9.21 11.70 23.02
CA PHE A 647 9.58 12.41 24.24
C PHE A 647 10.49 11.56 25.13
N ALA A 648 10.22 10.26 25.27
CA ALA A 648 11.09 9.37 26.02
C ALA A 648 12.49 9.28 25.41
N ARG A 649 12.60 9.10 24.09
CA ARG A 649 13.90 9.11 23.39
C ARG A 649 14.66 10.43 23.62
N SER A 650 13.95 11.55 23.51
CA SER A 650 14.51 12.89 23.71
C SER A 650 14.97 13.12 25.16
N LEU A 651 14.18 12.66 26.15
CA LEU A 651 14.54 12.70 27.57
C LEU A 651 15.83 11.93 27.84
N LEU A 652 15.97 10.73 27.28
CA LEU A 652 17.15 9.89 27.48
C LEU A 652 18.41 10.47 26.82
N ALA A 653 18.28 11.11 25.67
CA ALA A 653 19.37 11.82 25.01
C ALA A 653 19.80 13.06 25.82
N GLU A 654 18.85 13.90 26.23
CA GLU A 654 19.10 15.14 26.97
C GLU A 654 19.70 14.88 28.37
N GLN A 655 19.38 13.75 29.02
CA GLN A 655 20.01 13.36 30.29
C GLN A 655 21.53 13.18 30.19
N ARG A 656 22.06 12.91 28.98
CA ARG A 656 23.51 12.74 28.71
C ARG A 656 24.19 14.03 28.25
N ALA A 657 23.45 15.14 28.14
CA ALA A 657 23.99 16.41 27.63
C ALA A 657 24.94 17.10 28.64
N GLY A 658 25.98 17.77 28.13
CA GLY A 658 27.04 18.38 28.96
C GLY A 658 26.57 19.44 29.96
N TYR A 659 25.45 20.12 29.70
CA TYR A 659 24.87 21.08 30.66
C TYR A 659 24.33 20.40 31.93
N VAL A 660 23.97 19.11 31.86
CA VAL A 660 23.46 18.35 33.01
C VAL A 660 24.54 18.17 34.06
N ALA A 661 25.78 17.86 33.66
CA ALA A 661 26.93 17.78 34.55
C ALA A 661 27.21 19.13 35.23
N THR A 662 27.08 20.23 34.48
CA THR A 662 27.24 21.60 35.00
C THR A 662 26.14 21.96 36.01
N ALA A 663 24.89 21.56 35.75
CA ALA A 663 23.77 21.79 36.67
C ALA A 663 23.93 20.99 37.99
N LYS A 664 24.44 19.75 37.91
CA LYS A 664 24.80 18.94 39.09
C LYS A 664 25.89 19.61 39.91
N ALA A 665 26.94 20.12 39.27
CA ALA A 665 28.04 20.83 39.94
C ALA A 665 27.60 22.13 40.63
N LYS A 666 26.52 22.77 40.13
CA LYS A 666 25.89 23.95 40.75
C LYS A 666 24.92 23.61 41.89
N GLY A 667 24.76 22.34 42.25
CA GLY A 667 23.91 21.89 43.37
C GLY A 667 22.41 21.83 43.05
N VAL A 668 22.02 21.84 41.77
CA VAL A 668 20.60 21.69 41.40
C VAL A 668 20.12 20.26 41.73
N SER A 669 18.94 20.15 42.35
CA SER A 669 18.36 18.84 42.71
C SER A 669 18.08 17.98 41.47
N ALA A 670 18.13 16.65 41.61
CA ALA A 670 17.89 15.71 40.50
C ALA A 670 16.51 15.93 39.83
N ILE A 671 15.48 16.25 40.63
CA ILE A 671 14.13 16.58 40.15
C ILE A 671 14.14 17.92 39.40
N GLY A 672 14.85 18.92 39.93
CA GLY A 672 15.01 20.22 39.26
C GLY A 672 15.73 20.10 37.92
N ILE A 673 16.77 19.28 37.84
CA ILE A 673 17.47 18.96 36.59
C ILE A 673 16.52 18.25 35.61
N HIS A 674 15.80 17.24 36.07
CA HIS A 674 14.93 16.43 35.23
C HIS A 674 13.74 17.23 34.67
N LEU A 675 13.00 17.97 35.51
CA LEU A 675 11.78 18.68 35.09
C LEU A 675 12.05 20.06 34.47
N ARG A 676 13.05 20.81 34.96
CA ARG A 676 13.27 22.21 34.54
C ARG A 676 14.28 22.36 33.41
N HIS A 677 15.23 21.43 33.29
CA HIS A 677 16.31 21.50 32.30
C HIS A 677 16.14 20.44 31.21
N VAL A 678 16.13 19.15 31.59
CA VAL A 678 16.07 18.03 30.63
C VAL A 678 14.72 17.97 29.92
N ALA A 679 13.60 17.92 30.66
CA ALA A 679 12.27 17.79 30.07
C ALA A 679 11.89 18.97 29.16
N ARG A 680 12.32 20.19 29.49
CA ARG A 680 12.06 21.38 28.67
C ARG A 680 12.75 21.31 27.31
N ASN A 681 14.00 20.87 27.27
CA ASN A 681 14.74 20.72 26.00
C ASN A 681 14.24 19.50 25.22
N ALA A 682 13.95 18.41 25.92
CA ALA A 682 13.42 17.18 25.33
C ALA A 682 12.02 17.33 24.73
N ALA A 683 11.25 18.34 25.14
CA ALA A 683 9.89 18.56 24.63
C ALA A 683 9.86 19.15 23.22
N LEU A 684 10.96 19.74 22.73
CA LEU A 684 10.98 20.45 21.44
C LEU A 684 10.59 19.54 20.25
N PRO A 685 11.13 18.31 20.09
CA PRO A 685 10.71 17.42 19.01
C PRO A 685 9.24 16.98 19.13
N SER A 686 8.75 16.78 20.35
CA SER A 686 7.34 16.41 20.61
C SER A 686 6.38 17.55 20.30
N LEU A 687 6.80 18.81 20.41
CA LEU A 687 5.99 19.97 20.03
C LEU A 687 5.84 20.09 18.52
N THR A 688 6.88 19.77 17.74
CA THR A 688 6.78 19.68 16.28
C THR A 688 5.78 18.61 15.85
N LEU A 689 5.74 17.48 16.56
CA LEU A 689 4.82 16.38 16.29
C LEU A 689 3.35 16.76 16.51
N LEU A 690 3.03 17.73 17.40
CA LEU A 690 1.65 18.18 17.59
C LEU A 690 1.02 18.70 16.30
N GLY A 691 1.81 19.30 15.40
CA GLY A 691 1.31 19.74 14.09
C GLY A 691 0.85 18.58 13.21
N VAL A 692 1.60 17.49 13.21
CA VAL A 692 1.28 16.26 12.46
C VAL A 692 0.06 15.55 13.08
N LEU A 693 -0.05 15.56 14.42
CA LEU A 693 -1.17 14.92 15.11
C LEU A 693 -2.52 15.57 14.82
N VAL A 694 -2.58 16.87 14.56
CA VAL A 694 -3.83 17.52 14.15
C VAL A 694 -4.35 16.94 12.84
N SER A 695 -3.46 16.74 11.85
CA SER A 695 -3.80 16.09 10.57
C SER A 695 -4.22 14.64 10.78
N GLN A 696 -3.48 13.90 11.61
CA GLN A 696 -3.79 12.52 11.95
C GLN A 696 -5.15 12.38 12.66
N PHE A 697 -5.49 13.31 13.54
CA PHE A 697 -6.76 13.29 14.26
C PHE A 697 -7.93 13.68 13.37
N LEU A 698 -7.73 14.58 12.40
CA LEU A 698 -8.76 14.86 11.39
C LEU A 698 -9.07 13.61 10.56
N ALA A 699 -8.05 12.86 10.12
CA ALA A 699 -8.24 11.59 9.42
C ALA A 699 -8.87 10.51 10.33
N GLY A 700 -8.35 10.35 11.54
CA GLY A 700 -8.87 9.38 12.51
C GLY A 700 -10.28 9.69 13.00
N ALA A 701 -10.72 10.96 12.91
CA ALA A 701 -12.08 11.38 13.25
C ALA A 701 -13.11 10.76 12.31
N VAL A 702 -12.78 10.44 11.05
CA VAL A 702 -13.69 9.73 10.13
C VAL A 702 -14.16 8.40 10.73
N VAL A 703 -13.19 7.57 11.11
CA VAL A 703 -13.47 6.26 11.73
C VAL A 703 -14.11 6.42 13.10
N THR A 704 -13.57 7.33 13.92
CA THR A 704 -14.05 7.53 15.29
C THR A 704 -15.51 8.04 15.30
N GLU A 705 -15.83 9.06 14.51
CA GLU A 705 -17.20 9.59 14.45
C GLU A 705 -18.19 8.58 13.86
N THR A 706 -17.75 7.74 12.92
CA THR A 706 -18.57 6.65 12.39
C THR A 706 -18.90 5.62 13.47
N VAL A 707 -17.90 5.13 14.21
CA VAL A 707 -18.10 4.09 15.26
C VAL A 707 -18.95 4.60 16.43
N PHE A 708 -18.77 5.87 16.82
CA PHE A 708 -19.53 6.48 17.91
C PHE A 708 -20.79 7.22 17.42
N SER A 709 -21.18 7.06 16.15
CA SER A 709 -22.35 7.71 15.53
C SER A 709 -22.44 9.21 15.85
N ARG A 710 -21.32 9.91 15.74
CA ARG A 710 -21.20 11.35 16.00
C ARG A 710 -21.37 12.12 14.70
N THR A 711 -22.13 13.21 14.77
CA THR A 711 -22.32 14.10 13.63
C THR A 711 -21.19 15.14 13.63
N GLY A 712 -20.19 14.92 12.79
CA GLY A 712 -19.02 15.79 12.63
C GLY A 712 -18.48 15.71 11.21
N LEU A 713 -17.29 16.30 10.99
CA LEU A 713 -16.63 16.33 9.68
C LEU A 713 -16.29 14.94 9.16
N GLY A 714 -15.94 14.02 10.06
CA GLY A 714 -15.63 12.65 9.72
C GLY A 714 -16.84 11.92 9.13
N GLN A 715 -18.00 12.06 9.78
CA GLN A 715 -19.25 11.47 9.31
C GLN A 715 -19.77 12.15 8.02
N LEU A 716 -19.59 13.47 7.88
CA LEU A 716 -19.81 14.18 6.61
C LEU A 716 -18.89 13.68 5.49
N THR A 717 -17.64 13.32 5.81
CA THR A 717 -16.69 12.78 4.83
C THR A 717 -17.16 11.43 4.33
N THR A 718 -17.54 10.53 5.25
CA THR A 718 -18.13 9.23 4.88
C THR A 718 -19.35 9.43 4.00
N GLN A 719 -20.25 10.36 4.37
CA GLN A 719 -21.44 10.66 3.57
C GLN A 719 -21.08 11.15 2.17
N ALA A 720 -20.15 12.09 2.04
CA ALA A 720 -19.73 12.64 0.76
C ALA A 720 -19.22 11.56 -0.20
N VAL A 721 -18.44 10.60 0.33
CA VAL A 721 -17.90 9.48 -0.43
C VAL A 721 -19.01 8.48 -0.79
N THR A 722 -19.84 8.08 0.18
CA THR A 722 -20.90 7.08 -0.04
C THR A 722 -21.97 7.58 -1.01
N THR A 723 -22.32 8.86 -0.99
CA THR A 723 -23.33 9.43 -1.89
C THR A 723 -22.74 10.11 -3.12
N GLN A 724 -21.44 9.96 -3.37
CA GLN A 724 -20.71 10.57 -4.49
C GLN A 724 -21.01 12.09 -4.64
N ASP A 725 -21.09 12.81 -3.52
CA ASP A 725 -21.39 14.24 -3.50
C ASP A 725 -20.10 15.04 -3.79
N ILE A 726 -19.84 15.30 -5.07
CA ILE A 726 -18.62 15.94 -5.55
C ILE A 726 -18.37 17.31 -4.89
N PRO A 727 -19.35 18.25 -4.84
CA PRO A 727 -19.14 19.53 -4.15
C PRO A 727 -18.76 19.37 -2.67
N LEU A 728 -19.44 18.46 -1.96
CA LEU A 728 -19.15 18.20 -0.55
C LEU A 728 -17.76 17.57 -0.36
N ALA A 729 -17.39 16.58 -1.16
CA ALA A 729 -16.09 15.92 -1.10
C ALA A 729 -14.95 16.92 -1.38
N LEU A 730 -15.09 17.74 -2.43
CA LEU A 730 -14.13 18.80 -2.77
C LEU A 730 -14.00 19.81 -1.63
N GLY A 731 -15.14 20.25 -1.06
CA GLY A 731 -15.17 21.18 0.06
C GLY A 731 -14.44 20.64 1.31
N ILE A 732 -14.67 19.37 1.65
CA ILE A 732 -14.03 18.70 2.79
C ILE A 732 -12.51 18.58 2.58
N VAL A 733 -12.06 18.21 1.37
CA VAL A 733 -10.62 18.10 1.06
C VAL A 733 -9.92 19.46 1.17
N VAL A 734 -10.52 20.51 0.61
CA VAL A 734 -9.97 21.87 0.67
C VAL A 734 -9.96 22.39 2.10
N PHE A 735 -11.02 22.13 2.87
CA PHE A 735 -11.07 22.47 4.29
C PHE A 735 -9.98 21.73 5.09
N GLY A 736 -9.81 20.42 4.86
CA GLY A 736 -8.77 19.62 5.49
C GLY A 736 -7.37 20.16 5.17
N ALA A 737 -7.11 20.49 3.90
CA ALA A 737 -5.85 21.13 3.49
C ALA A 737 -5.64 22.49 4.18
N ALA A 738 -6.69 23.29 4.35
CA ALA A 738 -6.61 24.55 5.09
C ALA A 738 -6.27 24.34 6.57
N VAL A 739 -6.87 23.35 7.23
CA VAL A 739 -6.54 22.99 8.62
C VAL A 739 -5.08 22.59 8.74
N VAL A 740 -4.56 21.77 7.82
CA VAL A 740 -3.14 21.37 7.79
C VAL A 740 -2.25 22.60 7.64
N VAL A 741 -2.49 23.43 6.62
CA VAL A 741 -1.69 24.63 6.33
C VAL A 741 -1.69 25.60 7.51
N VAL A 742 -2.84 25.86 8.12
CA VAL A 742 -2.97 26.73 9.30
C VAL A 742 -2.21 26.14 10.49
N THR A 743 -2.34 24.84 10.73
CA THR A 743 -1.65 24.17 11.83
C THR A 743 -0.13 24.23 11.64
N THR A 744 0.35 23.92 10.44
CA THR A 744 1.77 24.02 10.09
C THR A 744 2.27 25.44 10.31
N LEU A 745 1.52 26.46 9.86
CA LEU A 745 1.88 27.86 10.06
C LEU A 745 1.95 28.24 11.55
N ILE A 746 1.00 27.75 12.37
CA ILE A 746 1.01 27.97 13.82
C ILE A 746 2.26 27.36 14.45
N VAL A 747 2.57 26.09 14.14
CA VAL A 747 3.78 25.41 14.65
C VAL A 747 5.04 26.19 14.25
N ASP A 748 5.10 26.62 13.00
CA ASP A 748 6.18 27.41 12.42
C ASP A 748 6.38 28.79 13.05
N LEU A 749 5.33 29.38 13.61
CA LEU A 749 5.36 30.66 14.33
C LEU A 749 5.68 30.47 15.83
N VAL A 750 5.25 29.36 16.42
CA VAL A 750 5.47 29.03 17.83
C VAL A 750 6.89 28.51 18.07
N TYR A 751 7.45 27.75 17.14
CA TYR A 751 8.77 27.12 17.29
C TYR A 751 9.90 28.12 17.60
N PRO A 752 10.03 29.28 16.91
CA PRO A 752 11.06 30.27 17.22
C PRO A 752 10.86 31.02 18.56
N LEU A 753 9.64 31.02 19.11
CA LEU A 753 9.34 31.61 20.42
C LEU A 753 9.77 30.69 21.57
N LEU A 754 9.79 29.37 21.32
CA LEU A 754 10.13 28.36 22.31
C LEU A 754 11.62 28.00 22.32
N ASP A 755 12.27 28.00 21.15
CA ASP A 755 13.73 27.86 21.05
C ASP A 755 14.37 29.04 20.26
N PRO A 756 14.95 30.04 20.98
CA PRO A 756 15.64 31.16 20.36
C PRO A 756 16.86 30.74 19.54
N ARG A 757 17.43 29.55 19.74
CA ARG A 757 18.64 29.09 19.03
C ARG A 757 18.39 28.91 17.54
N VAL A 758 17.16 28.58 17.17
CA VAL A 758 16.71 28.39 15.78
C VAL A 758 16.71 29.73 15.03
N SER A 759 16.52 30.85 15.73
CA SER A 759 16.63 32.21 15.15
C SER A 759 18.07 32.68 14.91
N THR A 760 19.06 31.95 15.43
CA THR A 760 20.50 32.26 15.34
C THR A 760 21.31 31.22 14.56
N GLY A 761 20.66 30.26 13.90
CA GLY A 761 21.27 29.16 13.13
C GLY A 761 21.93 29.57 11.81
N GLY A 762 22.64 30.69 11.80
CA GLY A 762 23.49 31.17 10.73
C GLY A 762 24.78 31.77 11.30
N ALA A 763 25.33 31.18 12.36
CA ALA A 763 26.70 31.37 12.82
C ALA A 763 27.02 30.33 13.91
N ARG A 764 27.52 29.17 13.49
CA ARG A 764 28.52 28.39 14.22
C ARG A 764 29.13 27.34 13.32
#